data_AF-A0A414LPT6-F1
#
_entry.id   AF-A0A414LPT6-F1
#
_cell.length_a   1.000
_cell.length_b   1.000
_cell.length_c   1.000
_cell.angle_alpha   90.00
_cell.angle_beta   90.00
_cell.angle_gamma   90.00
#
_symmetry.space_group_name_H-M   'P 1'
#
loop_
_entity.id
_entity.type
_entity.pdbx_description
1 polymer ?
#
loop_
_entity_poly.entity_id
_entity_poly.type
_entity_poly.pdbx_seq_one_letter_code
_entity_poly.pdbx_strand_id
1 'polypeptide(L)'
;MSSKIKQYFANKENRIKCGITGGTIALAVIIFVGMVFMEENETQNNSIETVSQTESDTQTEEAAGYSFDAGDLYDMRLDAQTIEDYYMKSCGDQFNLYTIDEDGVLWGSGHNEYAQIGLGYADEEFHEEKSKIAEHVVHVDYSQKDFVVYLTEEGKLYGLGNDSTYMLLQHTEMPVEDLAYPTKRYVTSPALLLEDVSYARCGRDDVVALKKDGTVWTWGMIWNYQSTGYCITMPQQILTDVKMITGGWFNHAALKEDGTLWTWGYNFSGNCGTDKATMIETPVQVAEDVQRVWTGLLNYSAKEDDITDMEEFGNDYVDNTIIEKTDGTFYACGMGVGDKSVVLPQYYEVSELDTVCSSEFLPLDWDEEMLNRKQREYIERKESQSEEAVLARKNEALLEEIDKNYDMEKLKRKVPRFSEDDKINEAYYNAIKTLDTTGFLPDGRYCFYIEQDGRTDVERFQEQRAQHYSPERVAVADVDGDGTAELLFFIEGTCVRDSAEYVYRYSEEKNAFELEFEYSAGCNYYQNGVIKAKPLYSGFIYQDDFWPYSVFQYDENKNEFVLTASVEEIPKVPENPDNFPEEYDKDGDGKVYIISQGESVAYMDEKEYLAWEKQVFWMPEMKIDWCELGSNKELLEEIDKNYDMEKLKRKVPRFSEDDKINEAYYNAIKTLDTTGFLPDGRYCFGHQKSNVDVERFREDMERAYCPNKVAVADVDGDGTVELLIFTVGFYMADITEYVYRYSEEKNGFELEFAYAGGCDYYEHGVIKASPLHSMYSDYQDGFWPYSVYQYDENKKEFVEKVSVDQITNVPINSDVFPEEYDKDGDGKVYIVDQGESVKYLDEQEYLEWKKQIFWMPEMKIESCELGEILK
;
A
#
# COMPACT_ATOMS: atom_id res chain seq x y z
N MET A 1 -4.21 25.96 -29.20
CA MET A 1 -4.87 27.28 -29.37
C MET A 1 -5.54 27.37 -30.74
N SER A 2 -6.86 27.41 -30.78
CA SER A 2 -7.69 27.40 -32.00
C SER A 2 -7.47 28.63 -32.90
N SER A 3 -7.45 28.43 -34.22
CA SER A 3 -7.26 29.48 -35.24
C SER A 3 -8.32 30.59 -35.19
N LYS A 4 -9.49 30.32 -34.60
CA LYS A 4 -10.57 31.28 -34.40
C LYS A 4 -10.20 32.40 -33.43
N ILE A 5 -9.41 32.11 -32.39
CA ILE A 5 -8.97 33.11 -31.40
C ILE A 5 -8.00 34.11 -32.03
N LYS A 6 -7.08 33.63 -32.89
CA LYS A 6 -6.15 34.50 -33.62
C LYS A 6 -6.86 35.42 -34.62
N GLN A 7 -7.92 34.95 -35.28
CA GLN A 7 -8.72 35.79 -36.19
C GLN A 7 -9.51 36.87 -35.45
N TYR A 8 -10.03 36.58 -34.26
CA TYR A 8 -10.81 37.54 -33.47
C TYR A 8 -9.96 38.77 -33.05
N PHE A 9 -8.72 38.52 -32.59
CA PHE A 9 -7.78 39.59 -32.18
C PHE A 9 -6.99 40.21 -33.34
N ALA A 10 -7.08 39.68 -34.56
CA ALA A 10 -6.51 40.33 -35.74
C ALA A 10 -7.26 41.61 -36.12
N ASN A 11 -8.54 41.72 -35.77
CA ASN A 11 -9.34 42.93 -36.00
C ASN A 11 -8.96 44.04 -35.00
N LYS A 12 -8.67 45.25 -35.50
CA LYS A 12 -8.26 46.41 -34.71
C LYS A 12 -9.40 46.97 -33.85
N GLU A 13 -10.64 46.91 -34.32
CA GLU A 13 -11.81 47.35 -33.54
C GLU A 13 -12.09 46.43 -32.36
N ASN A 14 -11.95 45.11 -32.53
CA ASN A 14 -12.14 44.14 -31.44
C ASN A 14 -11.06 44.29 -30.36
N ARG A 15 -9.82 44.62 -30.74
CA ARG A 15 -8.75 44.93 -29.79
C ARG A 15 -9.03 46.17 -28.95
N ILE A 16 -9.63 47.19 -29.55
CA ILE A 16 -10.01 48.43 -28.88
C ILE A 16 -11.21 48.20 -27.95
N LYS A 17 -12.20 47.40 -28.37
CA LYS A 17 -13.34 47.00 -27.53
C LYS A 17 -12.93 46.22 -26.28
N CYS A 18 -11.83 45.46 -26.34
CA CYS A 18 -11.26 44.76 -25.19
C CYS A 18 -10.19 45.57 -24.42
N GLY A 19 -10.06 46.88 -24.68
CA GLY A 19 -9.15 47.75 -23.92
C GLY A 19 -7.66 47.58 -24.22
N ILE A 20 -7.28 46.89 -25.31
CA ILE A 20 -5.88 46.59 -25.62
C ILE A 20 -5.30 47.71 -26.48
N THR A 21 -4.69 48.71 -25.83
CA THR A 21 -3.91 49.77 -26.48
C THR A 21 -2.43 49.67 -26.11
N GLY A 22 -1.66 48.92 -26.90
CA GLY A 22 -0.20 48.87 -26.79
C GLY A 22 0.33 47.45 -26.71
N GLY A 23 1.14 47.06 -27.70
CA GLY A 23 1.53 45.68 -27.92
C GLY A 23 2.56 45.17 -26.93
N THR A 24 2.17 44.22 -26.07
CA THR A 24 2.96 43.03 -25.74
C THR A 24 1.98 41.93 -25.31
N ILE A 25 1.84 40.89 -26.14
CA ILE A 25 1.01 39.72 -25.88
C ILE A 25 1.87 38.75 -25.08
N ALA A 26 1.81 38.78 -23.74
CA ALA A 26 2.48 37.76 -22.93
C ALA A 26 1.94 37.55 -21.50
N LEU A 27 1.12 38.42 -20.92
CA LEU A 27 0.78 38.27 -19.49
C LEU A 27 -0.59 38.86 -19.16
N ALA A 28 -1.67 38.10 -19.39
CA ALA A 28 -3.00 38.30 -18.78
C ALA A 28 -3.97 37.20 -19.29
N VAL A 29 -3.70 35.94 -18.92
CA VAL A 29 -4.69 34.84 -19.01
C VAL A 29 -5.32 34.58 -17.64
N ILE A 30 -5.00 35.40 -16.64
CA ILE A 30 -5.62 35.32 -15.33
C ILE A 30 -6.51 36.56 -15.21
N ILE A 31 -7.75 36.33 -14.79
CA ILE A 31 -8.85 37.26 -14.55
C ILE A 31 -9.78 37.53 -15.77
N PHE A 32 -11.04 37.10 -15.62
CA PHE A 32 -12.26 37.35 -16.41
C PHE A 32 -12.63 36.40 -17.57
N VAL A 33 -13.12 35.21 -17.23
CA VAL A 33 -14.36 34.67 -17.86
C VAL A 33 -15.42 34.57 -16.76
N GLY A 34 -16.05 35.70 -16.50
CA GLY A 34 -17.25 35.84 -15.71
C GLY A 34 -17.87 37.16 -16.17
N MET A 35 -18.95 37.07 -16.94
CA MET A 35 -19.72 38.18 -17.53
C MET A 35 -19.16 38.80 -18.82
N VAL A 36 -19.57 38.22 -19.95
CA VAL A 36 -19.99 39.01 -21.12
C VAL A 36 -21.50 38.91 -21.22
N PHE A 37 -22.19 39.95 -20.76
CA PHE A 37 -23.26 40.61 -21.49
C PHE A 37 -23.31 42.07 -20.99
N MET A 38 -22.66 42.97 -21.75
CA MET A 38 -23.05 44.38 -21.81
C MET A 38 -24.37 44.44 -22.63
N GLU A 39 -25.27 45.42 -22.52
CA GLU A 39 -25.01 46.85 -22.43
C GLU A 39 -26.31 47.61 -22.08
N GLU A 40 -26.16 48.53 -21.12
CA GLU A 40 -26.77 49.85 -20.90
C GLU A 40 -28.12 50.26 -21.54
N ASN A 41 -29.01 50.76 -20.67
CA ASN A 41 -29.61 52.08 -20.87
C ASN A 41 -29.77 52.78 -19.50
N GLU A 42 -29.04 53.88 -19.31
CA GLU A 42 -29.19 54.79 -18.19
C GLU A 42 -30.52 55.55 -18.27
N THR A 43 -31.24 55.68 -17.15
CA THR A 43 -31.77 56.97 -16.68
C THR A 43 -32.15 56.91 -15.20
N GLN A 44 -31.74 57.94 -14.47
CA GLN A 44 -31.86 58.09 -13.03
C GLN A 44 -33.30 58.24 -12.48
N ASN A 45 -33.41 57.84 -11.21
CA ASN A 45 -34.23 58.38 -10.11
C ASN A 45 -35.50 57.62 -9.68
N ASN A 46 -35.36 57.14 -8.44
CA ASN A 46 -36.29 57.23 -7.30
C ASN A 46 -37.35 56.14 -7.08
N SER A 47 -37.13 55.50 -5.92
CA SER A 47 -38.07 55.17 -4.85
C SER A 47 -39.19 54.17 -5.12
N ILE A 48 -39.10 53.07 -4.34
CA ILE A 48 -40.13 52.48 -3.48
C ILE A 48 -41.54 52.44 -4.10
N GLU A 49 -42.01 51.25 -4.46
CA GLU A 49 -43.20 50.62 -3.87
C GLU A 49 -43.53 49.30 -4.59
N THR A 50 -43.91 48.32 -3.77
CA THR A 50 -44.83 47.21 -4.05
C THR A 50 -45.90 47.52 -5.09
N VAL A 51 -46.33 46.52 -5.87
CA VAL A 51 -47.74 46.07 -6.06
C VAL A 51 -47.92 45.26 -7.36
N SER A 52 -48.50 44.06 -7.19
CA SER A 52 -49.46 43.31 -8.00
C SER A 52 -49.42 43.22 -9.54
N GLN A 53 -49.63 41.97 -9.97
CA GLN A 53 -50.65 41.48 -10.91
C GLN A 53 -50.49 41.73 -12.42
N THR A 54 -50.47 40.57 -13.09
CA THR A 54 -51.10 40.22 -14.38
C THR A 54 -50.74 41.04 -15.60
N GLU A 55 -50.14 40.37 -16.59
CA GLU A 55 -50.75 40.33 -17.91
C GLU A 55 -50.37 39.03 -18.63
N SER A 56 -51.40 38.44 -19.22
CA SER A 56 -51.41 37.22 -20.02
C SER A 56 -50.64 37.40 -21.31
N ASP A 57 -49.88 36.40 -21.73
CA ASP A 57 -49.64 36.16 -23.14
C ASP A 57 -49.90 34.69 -23.47
N THR A 58 -50.98 34.50 -24.24
CA THR A 58 -51.33 33.27 -24.92
C THR A 58 -50.18 32.83 -25.83
N GLN A 59 -49.52 31.73 -25.47
CA GLN A 59 -48.80 30.89 -26.42
C GLN A 59 -49.56 29.58 -26.62
N THR A 60 -49.78 29.29 -27.89
CA THR A 60 -50.31 28.06 -28.46
C THR A 60 -49.68 26.82 -27.85
N GLU A 61 -50.54 25.88 -27.44
CA GLU A 61 -50.22 24.51 -27.03
C GLU A 61 -49.30 23.82 -28.05
N GLU A 62 -48.00 23.81 -27.78
CA GLU A 62 -47.16 22.65 -28.12
C GLU A 62 -47.34 21.64 -27.00
N ALA A 63 -47.64 20.39 -27.36
CA ALA A 63 -47.81 19.31 -26.40
C ALA A 63 -46.57 19.24 -25.50
N ALA A 64 -46.75 19.58 -24.22
CA ALA A 64 -45.71 19.55 -23.22
C ALA A 64 -45.31 18.09 -22.95
N GLY A 65 -44.37 17.59 -23.76
CA GLY A 65 -43.62 16.39 -23.44
C GLY A 65 -42.80 16.65 -22.18
N TYR A 66 -42.90 15.74 -21.22
CA TYR A 66 -42.14 15.78 -19.97
C TYR A 66 -40.64 15.75 -20.29
N SER A 67 -39.88 16.79 -19.96
CA SER A 67 -38.42 16.81 -20.15
C SER A 67 -37.72 16.45 -18.84
N PHE A 68 -37.09 15.28 -18.79
CA PHE A 68 -36.19 14.87 -17.73
C PHE A 68 -34.81 15.54 -17.88
N ASP A 69 -34.17 15.95 -16.79
CA ASP A 69 -32.80 16.48 -16.85
C ASP A 69 -31.79 15.32 -16.88
N ALA A 70 -30.64 15.54 -17.50
CA ALA A 70 -29.58 14.57 -17.73
C ALA A 70 -28.92 14.05 -16.45
N GLY A 71 -29.10 14.72 -15.30
CA GLY A 71 -28.64 14.26 -13.99
C GLY A 71 -29.37 12.99 -13.55
N ASP A 72 -30.67 12.93 -13.79
CA ASP A 72 -31.57 11.87 -13.31
C ASP A 72 -31.33 10.50 -13.97
N LEU A 73 -30.62 10.47 -15.11
CA LEU A 73 -30.32 9.24 -15.88
C LEU A 73 -29.17 8.41 -15.30
N TYR A 74 -28.15 9.05 -14.70
CA TYR A 74 -27.01 8.34 -14.06
C TYR A 74 -27.48 7.47 -12.89
N ASP A 75 -28.65 7.83 -12.38
CA ASP A 75 -29.30 7.40 -11.17
C ASP A 75 -30.35 6.31 -11.44
N MET A 76 -30.44 5.76 -12.66
CA MET A 76 -31.37 4.64 -12.92
C MET A 76 -30.69 3.26 -12.89
N ARG A 77 -29.35 3.20 -12.84
CA ARG A 77 -28.57 1.95 -12.81
C ARG A 77 -29.02 0.96 -13.91
N LEU A 78 -29.11 1.45 -15.14
CA LEU A 78 -29.54 0.67 -16.31
C LEU A 78 -28.57 -0.46 -16.70
N ASP A 79 -27.43 -0.56 -16.04
CA ASP A 79 -26.45 -1.65 -16.17
C ASP A 79 -26.64 -2.75 -15.11
N ALA A 80 -27.36 -2.49 -14.02
CA ALA A 80 -27.56 -3.44 -12.93
C ALA A 80 -28.14 -4.78 -13.41
N GLN A 81 -27.50 -5.87 -12.99
CA GLN A 81 -27.87 -7.26 -13.32
C GLN A 81 -28.35 -8.02 -12.09
N THR A 82 -27.87 -7.63 -10.92
CA THR A 82 -28.09 -8.30 -9.63
C THR A 82 -28.62 -7.31 -8.60
N ILE A 83 -29.12 -7.81 -7.47
CA ILE A 83 -29.64 -6.95 -6.40
C ILE A 83 -28.49 -6.19 -5.72
N GLU A 84 -27.30 -6.77 -5.69
CA GLU A 84 -26.07 -6.20 -5.16
C GLU A 84 -25.64 -4.94 -5.94
N ASP A 85 -25.93 -4.85 -7.23
CA ASP A 85 -25.67 -3.65 -8.04
C ASP A 85 -26.49 -2.43 -7.57
N TYR A 86 -27.55 -2.66 -6.80
CA TYR A 86 -28.38 -1.63 -6.18
C TYR A 86 -27.97 -1.31 -4.73
N TYR A 87 -26.91 -1.93 -4.21
CA TYR A 87 -26.41 -1.60 -2.87
C TYR A 87 -25.85 -0.17 -2.83
N MET A 88 -26.42 0.63 -1.93
CA MET A 88 -25.94 1.96 -1.61
C MET A 88 -24.78 1.85 -0.60
N LYS A 89 -23.62 2.36 -1.01
CA LYS A 89 -22.39 2.46 -0.19
C LYS A 89 -22.22 3.82 0.46
N SER A 90 -22.90 4.83 -0.04
CA SER A 90 -22.97 6.17 0.51
C SER A 90 -24.41 6.66 0.41
N CYS A 91 -24.90 7.38 1.41
CA CYS A 91 -26.20 8.04 1.41
C CYS A 91 -26.24 9.16 2.45
N GLY A 92 -27.15 10.11 2.29
CA GLY A 92 -27.27 11.21 3.23
C GLY A 92 -28.19 12.32 2.75
N ASP A 93 -28.19 13.42 3.49
CA ASP A 93 -28.79 14.68 3.13
C ASP A 93 -27.81 15.82 3.50
N GLN A 94 -28.28 17.07 3.48
CA GLN A 94 -27.48 18.24 3.88
C GLN A 94 -27.04 18.24 5.36
N PHE A 95 -27.55 17.32 6.18
CA PHE A 95 -27.37 17.27 7.64
C PHE A 95 -26.62 16.03 8.11
N ASN A 96 -26.73 14.91 7.38
CA ASN A 96 -26.11 13.64 7.74
C ASN A 96 -25.50 12.93 6.52
N LEU A 97 -24.34 12.32 6.71
CA LEU A 97 -23.64 11.52 5.69
C LEU A 97 -23.28 10.16 6.27
N TYR A 98 -23.56 9.11 5.50
CA TYR A 98 -23.20 7.73 5.81
C TYR A 98 -22.36 7.15 4.67
N THR A 99 -21.24 6.51 4.99
CA THR A 99 -20.33 5.92 3.99
C THR A 99 -19.82 4.56 4.47
N ILE A 100 -19.80 3.57 3.60
CA ILE A 100 -19.19 2.26 3.81
C ILE A 100 -17.82 2.28 3.13
N ASP A 101 -16.76 2.00 3.88
CA ASP A 101 -15.40 1.91 3.32
C ASP A 101 -15.11 0.54 2.68
N GLU A 102 -13.90 0.40 2.12
CA GLU A 102 -13.43 -0.82 1.45
C GLU A 102 -13.38 -2.05 2.37
N ASP A 103 -13.16 -1.84 3.67
CA ASP A 103 -13.15 -2.88 4.70
C ASP A 103 -14.57 -3.27 5.16
N GLY A 104 -15.61 -2.65 4.60
CA GLY A 104 -17.00 -2.90 4.98
C GLY A 104 -17.39 -2.25 6.31
N VAL A 105 -16.67 -1.22 6.76
CA VAL A 105 -17.02 -0.43 7.94
C VAL A 105 -17.97 0.69 7.55
N LEU A 106 -19.13 0.74 8.21
CA LEU A 106 -20.09 1.83 8.07
C LEU A 106 -19.73 2.98 9.01
N TRP A 107 -19.56 4.16 8.42
CA TRP A 107 -19.29 5.42 9.09
C TRP A 107 -20.46 6.38 8.95
N GLY A 108 -20.71 7.20 9.98
CA GLY A 108 -21.72 8.27 9.97
C GLY A 108 -21.19 9.58 10.55
N SER A 109 -21.55 10.71 9.94
CA SER A 109 -21.28 12.06 10.42
C SER A 109 -22.51 12.96 10.27
N GLY A 110 -22.51 14.11 10.95
CA GLY A 110 -23.58 15.11 10.91
C GLY A 110 -24.37 15.25 12.23
N HIS A 111 -25.66 15.51 12.13
CA HIS A 111 -26.56 15.63 13.29
C HIS A 111 -26.74 14.32 14.05
N ASN A 112 -26.87 14.40 15.38
CA ASN A 112 -26.98 13.23 16.26
C ASN A 112 -28.19 13.27 17.22
N GLU A 113 -29.25 14.03 16.87
CA GLU A 113 -30.40 14.26 17.75
C GLU A 113 -31.16 13.01 18.18
N TYR A 114 -31.04 11.93 17.41
CA TYR A 114 -31.65 10.62 17.65
C TYR A 114 -30.62 9.51 17.72
N ALA A 115 -29.34 9.82 17.97
CA ALA A 115 -28.24 8.84 17.97
C ALA A 115 -27.97 8.19 16.60
N GLN A 116 -28.43 8.79 15.49
CA GLN A 116 -28.45 8.18 14.16
C GLN A 116 -27.07 7.96 13.54
N ILE A 117 -26.04 8.67 14.00
CA ILE A 117 -24.65 8.48 13.53
C ILE A 117 -23.88 7.45 14.34
N GLY A 118 -24.46 6.84 15.39
CA GLY A 118 -23.86 5.69 16.07
C GLY A 118 -22.89 5.99 17.22
N LEU A 119 -22.93 7.19 17.80
CA LEU A 119 -22.08 7.56 18.96
C LEU A 119 -22.42 6.83 20.27
N GLY A 120 -23.50 6.05 20.33
CA GLY A 120 -23.96 5.38 21.55
C GLY A 120 -24.84 6.27 22.46
N TYR A 121 -25.02 7.54 22.10
CA TYR A 121 -25.89 8.51 22.76
C TYR A 121 -26.42 9.51 21.73
N ALA A 122 -27.45 10.28 22.11
CA ALA A 122 -28.01 11.36 21.30
C ALA A 122 -27.62 12.73 21.88
N ASP A 123 -27.38 13.70 21.02
CA ASP A 123 -27.07 15.09 21.36
C ASP A 123 -27.54 16.06 20.25
N GLU A 124 -27.55 17.36 20.54
CA GLU A 124 -27.96 18.41 19.58
C GLU A 124 -26.76 19.03 18.84
N GLU A 125 -25.59 18.39 18.90
CA GLU A 125 -24.37 18.88 18.25
C GLU A 125 -24.24 18.33 16.83
N PHE A 126 -23.55 19.09 15.99
CA PHE A 126 -23.17 18.67 14.65
C PHE A 126 -21.77 18.07 14.71
N HIS A 127 -21.61 16.83 14.22
CA HIS A 127 -20.36 16.08 14.27
C HIS A 127 -19.74 16.01 12.88
N GLU A 128 -18.72 16.84 12.62
CA GLU A 128 -17.95 16.80 11.36
C GLU A 128 -17.16 15.50 11.22
N GLU A 129 -16.61 14.98 12.32
CA GLU A 129 -15.82 13.75 12.32
C GLU A 129 -16.72 12.52 12.15
N LYS A 130 -16.32 11.63 11.23
CA LYS A 130 -16.99 10.35 10.99
C LYS A 130 -16.86 9.45 12.21
N SER A 131 -17.99 8.93 12.67
CA SER A 131 -18.08 7.95 13.75
C SER A 131 -18.43 6.57 13.19
N LYS A 132 -17.84 5.52 13.78
CA LYS A 132 -18.03 4.14 13.35
C LYS A 132 -19.35 3.60 13.87
N ILE A 133 -20.23 3.16 12.97
CA ILE A 133 -21.54 2.58 13.28
C ILE A 133 -21.46 1.05 13.38
N ALA A 134 -20.87 0.41 12.37
CA ALA A 134 -20.85 -1.06 12.25
C ALA A 134 -19.73 -1.55 11.31
N GLU A 135 -19.44 -2.85 11.35
CA GLU A 135 -18.53 -3.54 10.43
C GLU A 135 -19.30 -4.57 9.61
N HIS A 136 -18.67 -5.13 8.58
CA HIS A 136 -19.23 -6.16 7.70
C HIS A 136 -20.51 -5.71 6.98
N VAL A 137 -20.62 -4.41 6.68
CA VAL A 137 -21.79 -3.78 6.06
C VAL A 137 -21.65 -3.76 4.54
N VAL A 138 -22.68 -4.22 3.85
CA VAL A 138 -22.72 -4.26 2.37
C VAL A 138 -23.61 -3.18 1.77
N HIS A 139 -24.61 -2.70 2.52
CA HIS A 139 -25.57 -1.71 2.06
C HIS A 139 -26.10 -0.86 3.22
N VAL A 140 -26.28 0.44 2.99
CA VAL A 140 -26.89 1.39 3.94
C VAL A 140 -28.00 2.19 3.25
N ASP A 141 -29.05 2.53 3.99
CA ASP A 141 -30.06 3.49 3.56
C ASP A 141 -30.53 4.35 4.74
N TYR A 142 -30.93 5.58 4.45
CA TYR A 142 -31.25 6.60 5.45
C TYR A 142 -32.62 7.23 5.19
N SER A 143 -33.30 7.59 6.26
CA SER A 143 -34.54 8.36 6.23
C SER A 143 -34.32 9.77 6.79
N GLN A 144 -34.93 10.77 6.14
CA GLN A 144 -35.06 12.15 6.66
C GLN A 144 -35.83 12.27 7.99
N LYS A 145 -36.29 11.16 8.55
CA LYS A 145 -36.76 11.10 9.92
C LYS A 145 -35.65 10.73 10.89
N ASP A 146 -34.40 10.91 10.51
CA ASP A 146 -33.24 10.75 11.39
C ASP A 146 -33.05 9.30 11.86
N PHE A 147 -33.30 8.34 10.98
CA PHE A 147 -32.93 6.94 11.21
C PHE A 147 -32.20 6.34 10.02
N VAL A 148 -31.37 5.35 10.31
CA VAL A 148 -30.56 4.64 9.30
C VAL A 148 -30.77 3.14 9.47
N VAL A 149 -30.86 2.43 8.35
CA VAL A 149 -30.81 0.97 8.30
C VAL A 149 -29.60 0.53 7.50
N TYR A 150 -29.04 -0.61 7.86
CA TYR A 150 -27.91 -1.17 7.14
C TYR A 150 -27.97 -2.70 7.12
N LEU A 151 -27.46 -3.27 6.04
CA LEU A 151 -27.44 -4.70 5.77
C LEU A 151 -26.01 -5.21 5.86
N THR A 152 -25.80 -6.29 6.61
CA THR A 152 -24.51 -6.97 6.68
C THR A 152 -24.35 -8.02 5.57
N GLU A 153 -23.11 -8.45 5.31
CA GLU A 153 -22.80 -9.52 4.35
C GLU A 153 -23.52 -10.85 4.65
N GLU A 154 -23.85 -11.10 5.92
CA GLU A 154 -24.61 -12.28 6.35
C GLU A 154 -26.11 -12.20 5.98
N GLY A 155 -26.60 -11.02 5.59
CA GLY A 155 -28.02 -10.76 5.34
C GLY A 155 -28.80 -10.39 6.60
N LYS A 156 -28.13 -9.78 7.60
CA LYS A 156 -28.79 -9.22 8.79
C LYS A 156 -29.03 -7.74 8.59
N LEU A 157 -30.29 -7.32 8.70
CA LEU A 157 -30.69 -5.92 8.63
C LEU A 157 -30.75 -5.33 10.03
N TYR A 158 -30.00 -4.27 10.26
CA TYR A 158 -29.97 -3.50 11.49
C TYR A 158 -30.51 -2.10 11.27
N GLY A 159 -30.90 -1.42 12.35
CA GLY A 159 -31.17 0.01 12.33
C GLY A 159 -30.93 0.70 13.65
N LEU A 160 -30.71 2.01 13.59
CA LEU A 160 -30.51 2.92 14.71
C LEU A 160 -31.02 4.32 14.35
N GLY A 161 -31.12 5.20 15.34
CA GLY A 161 -31.69 6.54 15.14
C GLY A 161 -33.10 6.66 15.69
N ASN A 162 -33.92 7.49 15.05
CA ASN A 162 -35.28 7.80 15.47
C ASN A 162 -36.19 6.58 15.49
N ASP A 163 -36.89 6.38 16.61
CA ASP A 163 -37.84 5.29 16.81
C ASP A 163 -39.21 5.80 17.30
N SER A 164 -39.59 7.01 16.90
CA SER A 164 -40.86 7.61 17.31
C SER A 164 -42.10 6.86 16.79
N THR A 165 -41.92 6.00 15.78
CA THR A 165 -42.98 5.12 15.22
C THR A 165 -42.80 3.65 15.58
N TYR A 166 -41.88 3.31 16.50
CA TYR A 166 -41.62 1.94 16.99
C TYR A 166 -41.09 0.96 15.94
N MET A 167 -40.52 1.46 14.84
CA MET A 167 -40.04 0.66 13.71
C MET A 167 -38.65 0.01 13.95
N LEU A 168 -37.86 0.52 14.89
CA LEU A 168 -36.51 0.02 15.22
C LEU A 168 -36.47 -0.86 16.47
N LEU A 169 -37.53 -0.87 17.29
CA LEU A 169 -37.60 -1.65 18.55
C LEU A 169 -38.63 -2.79 18.57
N GLN A 170 -39.14 -3.23 17.41
CA GLN A 170 -39.98 -4.44 17.26
C GLN A 170 -41.04 -4.60 18.38
N HIS A 171 -41.87 -3.58 18.59
CA HIS A 171 -42.95 -3.64 19.57
C HIS A 171 -44.26 -4.06 18.89
N THR A 172 -45.16 -4.74 19.61
CA THR A 172 -46.40 -5.26 19.00
C THR A 172 -47.52 -4.23 18.88
N GLU A 173 -47.50 -3.13 19.64
CA GLU A 173 -48.52 -2.07 19.60
C GLU A 173 -47.94 -0.71 20.03
N MET A 174 -48.33 0.38 19.34
CA MET A 174 -48.06 1.76 19.77
C MET A 174 -49.16 2.23 20.76
N PRO A 175 -48.83 2.74 21.96
CA PRO A 175 -49.81 3.28 22.89
C PRO A 175 -50.61 4.43 22.27
N VAL A 176 -51.93 4.44 22.48
CA VAL A 176 -52.85 5.48 21.96
C VAL A 176 -52.48 6.88 22.45
N GLU A 177 -51.79 7.00 23.58
CA GLU A 177 -51.31 8.27 24.13
C GLU A 177 -50.16 8.87 23.29
N ASP A 178 -49.31 8.02 22.70
CA ASP A 178 -48.18 8.43 21.85
C ASP A 178 -48.65 8.82 20.43
N LEU A 179 -49.81 8.32 19.98
CA LEU A 179 -50.45 8.72 18.71
C LEU A 179 -50.85 10.21 18.69
N ALA A 180 -51.17 10.78 19.86
CA ALA A 180 -51.58 12.17 19.98
C ALA A 180 -50.41 13.12 20.30
N TYR A 181 -49.36 12.60 20.95
CA TYR A 181 -48.16 13.35 21.36
C TYR A 181 -46.92 12.44 21.26
N PRO A 182 -46.27 12.35 20.08
CA PRO A 182 -45.12 11.46 19.91
C PRO A 182 -44.00 11.87 20.86
N THR A 183 -43.68 11.02 21.83
CA THR A 183 -42.49 11.18 22.68
C THR A 183 -41.24 10.95 21.85
N LYS A 184 -40.24 11.84 21.96
CA LYS A 184 -38.92 11.66 21.34
C LYS A 184 -38.34 10.30 21.79
N ARG A 185 -38.19 9.37 20.85
CA ARG A 185 -37.67 8.01 21.04
C ARG A 185 -36.61 7.71 20.02
N TYR A 186 -35.61 6.95 20.43
CA TYR A 186 -34.48 6.61 19.59
C TYR A 186 -33.74 5.37 20.08
N VAL A 187 -33.04 4.73 19.15
CA VAL A 187 -32.19 3.56 19.34
C VAL A 187 -30.73 4.02 19.27
N THR A 188 -30.02 3.93 20.39
CA THR A 188 -28.63 4.38 20.53
C THR A 188 -27.60 3.33 20.13
N SER A 189 -28.01 2.09 19.89
CA SER A 189 -27.13 1.00 19.49
C SER A 189 -27.84 0.12 18.48
N PRO A 190 -27.18 -0.33 17.41
CA PRO A 190 -27.86 -1.01 16.30
C PRO A 190 -28.75 -2.17 16.76
N ALA A 191 -30.03 -2.10 16.40
CA ALA A 191 -31.02 -3.12 16.69
C ALA A 191 -31.18 -4.04 15.48
N LEU A 192 -31.11 -5.36 15.69
CA LEU A 192 -31.41 -6.34 14.63
C LEU A 192 -32.91 -6.27 14.30
N LEU A 193 -33.24 -5.94 13.05
CA LEU A 193 -34.61 -5.77 12.57
C LEU A 193 -35.14 -7.02 11.87
N LEU A 194 -34.32 -7.63 11.01
CA LEU A 194 -34.71 -8.80 10.23
C LEU A 194 -33.47 -9.60 9.78
N GLU A 195 -33.58 -10.92 9.71
CA GLU A 195 -32.53 -11.82 9.19
C GLU A 195 -32.90 -12.35 7.80
N ASP A 196 -31.94 -12.93 7.07
CA ASP A 196 -32.09 -13.43 5.69
C ASP A 196 -32.56 -12.37 4.68
N VAL A 197 -32.17 -11.13 4.89
CA VAL A 197 -32.46 -10.00 4.00
C VAL A 197 -31.46 -9.98 2.85
N SER A 198 -31.94 -9.74 1.62
CA SER A 198 -31.11 -9.47 0.45
C SER A 198 -31.09 -7.99 0.09
N TYR A 199 -32.14 -7.23 0.41
CA TYR A 199 -32.18 -5.79 0.15
C TYR A 199 -33.18 -5.09 1.06
N ALA A 200 -32.96 -3.83 1.38
CA ALA A 200 -33.90 -3.03 2.16
C ALA A 200 -33.88 -1.57 1.72
N ARG A 201 -34.97 -0.85 1.93
CA ARG A 201 -35.07 0.59 1.72
C ARG A 201 -35.82 1.24 2.87
N CYS A 202 -35.43 2.47 3.16
CA CYS A 202 -36.15 3.38 4.04
C CYS A 202 -37.14 4.20 3.21
N GLY A 203 -38.41 4.19 3.60
CA GLY A 203 -39.30 5.30 3.29
C GLY A 203 -39.14 6.41 4.34
N ARG A 204 -40.12 7.31 4.44
CA ARG A 204 -40.06 8.40 5.42
C ARG A 204 -40.16 7.89 6.85
N ASP A 205 -41.15 7.06 7.15
CA ASP A 205 -41.44 6.59 8.51
C ASP A 205 -41.60 5.06 8.55
N ASP A 206 -41.11 4.37 7.50
CA ASP A 206 -41.26 2.94 7.29
C ASP A 206 -40.04 2.31 6.60
N VAL A 207 -39.98 0.98 6.68
CA VAL A 207 -38.94 0.15 6.07
C VAL A 207 -39.61 -0.90 5.20
N VAL A 208 -39.03 -1.15 4.03
CA VAL A 208 -39.37 -2.27 3.16
C VAL A 208 -38.12 -3.14 2.98
N ALA A 209 -38.28 -4.46 3.14
CA ALA A 209 -37.19 -5.42 3.03
C ALA A 209 -37.57 -6.58 2.12
N LEU A 210 -36.65 -6.97 1.24
CA LEU A 210 -36.70 -8.16 0.42
C LEU A 210 -35.83 -9.22 1.09
N LYS A 211 -36.40 -10.39 1.34
CA LYS A 211 -35.66 -11.54 1.86
C LYS A 211 -35.10 -12.37 0.72
N LYS A 212 -34.05 -13.15 1.03
CA LYS A 212 -33.38 -14.09 0.11
C LYS A 212 -34.31 -15.16 -0.48
N ASP A 213 -35.46 -15.42 0.17
CA ASP A 213 -36.49 -16.35 -0.31
C ASP A 213 -37.52 -15.71 -1.26
N GLY A 214 -37.34 -14.44 -1.63
CA GLY A 214 -38.24 -13.70 -2.53
C GLY A 214 -39.50 -13.16 -1.84
N THR A 215 -39.55 -13.15 -0.50
CA THR A 215 -40.64 -12.52 0.25
C THR A 215 -40.36 -11.06 0.57
N VAL A 216 -41.39 -10.21 0.51
CA VAL A 216 -41.31 -8.79 0.88
C VAL A 216 -41.98 -8.55 2.22
N TRP A 217 -41.27 -7.82 3.07
CA TRP A 217 -41.69 -7.45 4.41
C TRP A 217 -41.69 -5.93 4.55
N THR A 218 -42.66 -5.38 5.27
CA THR A 218 -42.73 -3.95 5.56
C THR A 218 -43.23 -3.70 6.98
N TRP A 219 -42.77 -2.61 7.58
CA TRP A 219 -43.17 -2.13 8.89
C TRP A 219 -42.85 -0.63 9.04
N GLY A 220 -43.42 0.01 10.06
CA GLY A 220 -43.41 1.44 10.29
C GLY A 220 -44.76 2.09 10.03
N MET A 221 -44.76 3.41 9.92
CA MET A 221 -45.97 4.20 9.79
C MET A 221 -46.38 4.39 8.33
N ILE A 222 -47.51 3.79 7.97
CA ILE A 222 -48.15 4.01 6.67
C ILE A 222 -49.24 5.08 6.87
N TRP A 223 -48.96 6.30 6.43
CA TRP A 223 -49.80 7.48 6.69
C TRP A 223 -51.16 7.41 5.98
N ASN A 224 -52.26 7.74 6.66
CA ASN A 224 -53.52 8.08 6.00
C ASN A 224 -53.97 9.51 6.38
N TYR A 225 -54.53 10.24 5.42
CA TYR A 225 -54.99 11.62 5.61
C TYR A 225 -56.16 11.74 6.62
N GLN A 226 -56.85 10.63 6.92
CA GLN A 226 -58.03 10.61 7.80
C GLN A 226 -57.70 10.38 9.28
N SER A 227 -56.50 10.76 9.74
CA SER A 227 -56.14 10.83 11.17
C SER A 227 -56.20 9.49 11.95
N THR A 228 -56.07 8.36 11.25
CA THR A 228 -55.85 7.05 11.86
C THR A 228 -54.72 6.34 11.12
N GLY A 229 -53.51 6.92 11.17
CA GLY A 229 -52.33 6.29 10.58
C GLY A 229 -52.25 4.82 11.02
N TYR A 230 -52.09 3.92 10.06
CA TYR A 230 -51.94 2.50 10.33
C TYR A 230 -50.45 2.24 10.51
N CYS A 231 -50.02 2.04 11.75
CA CYS A 231 -48.63 1.71 12.07
C CYS A 231 -48.49 0.19 12.16
N ILE A 232 -47.64 -0.38 11.31
CA ILE A 232 -47.22 -1.78 11.39
C ILE A 232 -45.96 -1.79 12.23
N THR A 233 -46.05 -2.02 13.54
CA THR A 233 -44.87 -1.89 14.43
C THR A 233 -43.91 -3.09 14.39
N MET A 234 -44.22 -4.11 13.59
CA MET A 234 -43.42 -5.34 13.42
C MET A 234 -43.32 -5.72 11.95
N PRO A 235 -42.18 -6.25 11.47
CA PRO A 235 -42.08 -6.75 10.10
C PRO A 235 -43.27 -7.63 9.71
N GLN A 236 -44.01 -7.22 8.69
CA GLN A 236 -45.14 -7.97 8.15
C GLN A 236 -44.87 -8.38 6.70
N GLN A 237 -44.98 -9.67 6.41
CA GLN A 237 -44.93 -10.17 5.04
C GLN A 237 -46.15 -9.70 4.24
N ILE A 238 -45.90 -9.11 3.06
CA ILE A 238 -46.95 -8.57 2.18
C ILE A 238 -46.97 -9.19 0.77
N LEU A 239 -45.83 -9.72 0.29
CA LEU A 239 -45.72 -10.34 -1.03
C LEU A 239 -44.75 -11.54 -1.03
N THR A 240 -44.87 -12.35 -2.09
CA THR A 240 -43.99 -13.47 -2.44
C THR A 240 -43.60 -13.36 -3.91
N ASP A 241 -42.56 -14.11 -4.29
CA ASP A 241 -42.06 -14.24 -5.68
C ASP A 241 -41.56 -12.91 -6.25
N VAL A 242 -40.94 -12.09 -5.39
CA VAL A 242 -40.40 -10.78 -5.71
C VAL A 242 -38.89 -10.87 -5.93
N LYS A 243 -38.40 -10.23 -6.99
CA LYS A 243 -36.97 -10.15 -7.31
C LYS A 243 -36.33 -8.80 -7.01
N MET A 244 -37.14 -7.74 -6.95
CA MET A 244 -36.67 -6.38 -6.70
C MET A 244 -37.74 -5.60 -5.92
N ILE A 245 -37.30 -4.78 -4.98
CA ILE A 245 -38.12 -3.75 -4.33
C ILE A 245 -37.49 -2.38 -4.58
N THR A 246 -38.32 -1.35 -4.62
CA THR A 246 -37.89 0.05 -4.62
C THR A 246 -38.87 0.85 -3.78
N GLY A 247 -38.37 1.89 -3.12
CA GLY A 247 -39.15 2.72 -2.20
C GLY A 247 -38.82 4.18 -2.42
N GLY A 248 -39.85 5.00 -2.59
CA GLY A 248 -39.79 6.44 -2.43
C GLY A 248 -40.15 6.83 -1.00
N TRP A 249 -40.37 8.12 -0.75
CA TRP A 249 -40.75 8.61 0.58
C TRP A 249 -42.02 8.00 1.16
N PHE A 250 -43.02 7.81 0.31
CA PHE A 250 -44.35 7.38 0.77
C PHE A 250 -44.96 6.27 -0.07
N ASN A 251 -44.38 5.95 -1.23
CA ASN A 251 -44.84 4.86 -2.09
C ASN A 251 -43.71 3.88 -2.36
N HIS A 252 -44.11 2.62 -2.51
CA HIS A 252 -43.19 1.52 -2.70
C HIS A 252 -43.65 0.69 -3.89
N ALA A 253 -42.71 -0.01 -4.49
CA ALA A 253 -42.97 -0.93 -5.57
C ALA A 253 -42.18 -2.23 -5.41
N ALA A 254 -42.77 -3.32 -5.87
CA ALA A 254 -42.16 -4.64 -5.93
C ALA A 254 -42.33 -5.20 -7.34
N LEU A 255 -41.23 -5.62 -7.93
CA LEU A 255 -41.21 -6.30 -9.21
C LEU A 255 -41.08 -7.81 -8.98
N LYS A 256 -42.07 -8.54 -9.47
CA LYS A 256 -42.08 -10.00 -9.39
C LYS A 256 -41.25 -10.67 -10.47
N GLU A 257 -40.91 -11.94 -10.24
CA GLU A 257 -40.20 -12.78 -11.19
C GLU A 257 -40.93 -12.94 -12.53
N ASP A 258 -42.26 -12.91 -12.51
CA ASP A 258 -43.11 -13.00 -13.70
C ASP A 258 -43.22 -11.69 -14.50
N GLY A 259 -42.52 -10.63 -14.10
CA GLY A 259 -42.56 -9.32 -14.75
C GLY A 259 -43.77 -8.46 -14.37
N THR A 260 -44.56 -8.88 -13.38
CA THR A 260 -45.64 -8.04 -12.84
C THR A 260 -45.12 -7.03 -11.82
N LEU A 261 -45.61 -5.79 -11.92
CA LEU A 261 -45.28 -4.72 -10.98
C LEU A 261 -46.42 -4.49 -10.01
N TRP A 262 -46.08 -4.45 -8.72
CA TRP A 262 -47.00 -4.22 -7.62
C TRP A 262 -46.60 -2.96 -6.85
N THR A 263 -47.54 -2.06 -6.58
CA THR A 263 -47.29 -0.80 -5.87
C THR A 263 -48.22 -0.64 -4.67
N TRP A 264 -47.74 0.06 -3.64
CA TRP A 264 -48.51 0.43 -2.46
C TRP A 264 -47.98 1.72 -1.85
N GLY A 265 -48.70 2.24 -0.85
CA GLY A 265 -48.38 3.51 -0.23
C GLY A 265 -49.17 4.68 -0.84
N TYR A 266 -48.60 5.87 -0.76
CA TYR A 266 -49.26 7.12 -1.12
C TYR A 266 -49.57 7.18 -2.61
N ASN A 267 -50.83 7.44 -2.98
CA ASN A 267 -51.26 7.53 -4.37
C ASN A 267 -52.12 8.78 -4.66
N PHE A 268 -51.98 9.86 -3.89
CA PHE A 268 -52.78 11.07 -4.14
C PHE A 268 -52.38 11.78 -5.44
N SER A 269 -51.14 11.59 -5.89
CA SER A 269 -50.62 12.09 -7.17
C SER A 269 -50.75 11.06 -8.30
N GLY A 270 -51.32 9.88 -8.05
CA GLY A 270 -51.37 8.79 -9.04
C GLY A 270 -50.06 8.02 -9.18
N ASN A 271 -49.11 8.23 -8.27
CA ASN A 271 -47.75 7.70 -8.28
C ASN A 271 -47.65 6.20 -7.97
N CYS A 272 -48.70 5.55 -7.49
CA CYS A 272 -48.80 4.10 -7.49
C CYS A 272 -49.36 3.54 -8.81
N GLY A 273 -49.80 4.36 -9.77
CA GLY A 273 -50.37 3.87 -11.04
C GLY A 273 -51.79 3.33 -10.90
N THR A 274 -52.56 3.83 -9.92
CA THR A 274 -53.98 3.48 -9.74
C THR A 274 -54.87 4.71 -9.82
N ASP A 275 -56.09 4.52 -10.31
CA ASP A 275 -57.10 5.59 -10.50
C ASP A 275 -57.68 6.16 -9.19
N LYS A 276 -57.30 5.60 -8.03
CA LYS A 276 -57.78 6.04 -6.72
C LYS A 276 -56.80 7.01 -6.07
N ALA A 277 -57.18 8.28 -5.94
CA ALA A 277 -56.46 9.26 -5.12
C ALA A 277 -56.65 8.96 -3.61
N THR A 278 -55.94 7.95 -3.11
CA THR A 278 -56.01 7.44 -1.74
C THR A 278 -54.69 6.78 -1.34
N MET A 279 -54.56 6.41 -0.07
CA MET A 279 -53.52 5.48 0.39
C MET A 279 -53.82 4.06 -0.11
N ILE A 280 -52.83 3.40 -0.72
CA ILE A 280 -52.89 2.00 -1.17
C ILE A 280 -52.31 1.13 -0.06
N GLU A 281 -53.19 0.62 0.82
CA GLU A 281 -52.80 -0.08 2.05
C GLU A 281 -52.22 -1.49 1.81
N THR A 282 -52.55 -2.09 0.66
CA THR A 282 -52.07 -3.41 0.26
C THR A 282 -51.56 -3.35 -1.15
N PRO A 283 -50.46 -4.04 -1.50
CA PRO A 283 -49.93 -4.08 -2.86
C PRO A 283 -50.99 -4.36 -3.91
N VAL A 284 -51.01 -3.54 -4.95
CA VAL A 284 -51.89 -3.69 -6.13
C VAL A 284 -51.02 -3.89 -7.35
N GLN A 285 -51.37 -4.86 -8.21
CA GLN A 285 -50.73 -5.02 -9.50
C GLN A 285 -51.12 -3.87 -10.43
N VAL A 286 -50.14 -3.16 -10.98
CA VAL A 286 -50.38 -1.94 -11.80
C VAL A 286 -49.77 -2.01 -13.19
N ALA A 287 -48.83 -2.92 -13.43
CA ALA A 287 -48.27 -3.16 -14.76
C ALA A 287 -47.82 -4.62 -14.94
N GLU A 288 -47.73 -5.05 -16.19
CA GLU A 288 -47.16 -6.33 -16.64
C GLU A 288 -45.95 -6.05 -17.55
N ASP A 289 -45.17 -7.08 -17.90
CA ASP A 289 -44.00 -6.98 -18.78
C ASP A 289 -43.00 -5.91 -18.33
N VAL A 290 -42.82 -5.73 -17.01
CA VAL A 290 -41.89 -4.76 -16.43
C VAL A 290 -40.53 -5.42 -16.25
N GLN A 291 -39.49 -4.75 -16.74
CA GLN A 291 -38.10 -5.15 -16.56
C GLN A 291 -37.49 -4.47 -15.34
N ARG A 292 -37.73 -3.16 -15.17
CA ARG A 292 -37.18 -2.33 -14.08
C ARG A 292 -38.19 -1.28 -13.63
N VAL A 293 -38.07 -0.86 -12.37
CA VAL A 293 -38.95 0.13 -11.72
C VAL A 293 -38.15 1.05 -10.81
N TRP A 294 -38.55 2.32 -10.79
CA TRP A 294 -38.01 3.36 -9.92
C TRP A 294 -39.17 4.18 -9.35
N THR A 295 -39.11 4.46 -8.05
CA THR A 295 -40.12 5.26 -7.33
C THR A 295 -39.45 6.49 -6.74
N GLY A 296 -39.90 7.68 -7.13
CA GLY A 296 -39.32 8.97 -6.75
C GLY A 296 -37.88 9.18 -7.23
N LEU A 297 -37.32 10.35 -6.90
CA LEU A 297 -35.87 10.57 -6.94
C LEU A 297 -35.25 9.66 -5.88
N LEU A 298 -34.52 8.67 -6.35
CA LEU A 298 -33.75 7.74 -5.54
C LEU A 298 -32.78 8.54 -4.67
N ASN A 299 -32.82 8.34 -3.34
CA ASN A 299 -31.77 8.83 -2.46
C ASN A 299 -30.43 8.25 -2.98
N TYR A 300 -29.54 9.09 -3.50
CA TYR A 300 -28.25 8.65 -4.06
C TYR A 300 -27.05 9.07 -3.22
N SER A 301 -26.00 8.26 -3.43
CA SER A 301 -24.65 8.37 -2.90
C SER A 301 -24.03 9.74 -3.10
N ALA A 302 -23.69 10.39 -1.98
CA ALA A 302 -22.86 11.58 -1.98
C ALA A 302 -21.47 11.29 -2.58
N LYS A 303 -20.84 12.30 -3.19
CA LYS A 303 -19.39 12.28 -3.46
C LYS A 303 -18.69 11.99 -2.13
N GLU A 304 -17.83 10.98 -2.10
CA GLU A 304 -17.51 10.16 -0.92
C GLU A 304 -16.91 10.89 0.30
N ASP A 305 -16.55 12.17 0.23
CA ASP A 305 -15.64 12.74 1.22
C ASP A 305 -16.07 14.03 1.91
N ASP A 306 -17.15 14.72 1.49
CA ASP A 306 -17.45 16.03 2.10
C ASP A 306 -18.95 16.40 2.12
N ILE A 307 -19.46 16.71 3.33
CA ILE A 307 -20.81 17.20 3.58
C ILE A 307 -21.02 18.63 3.04
N THR A 308 -19.93 19.38 2.81
CA THR A 308 -19.98 20.78 2.36
C THR A 308 -20.18 20.97 0.86
N ASP A 309 -20.01 19.91 0.06
CA ASP A 309 -20.21 19.92 -1.41
C ASP A 309 -21.64 19.50 -1.81
N MET A 310 -22.55 19.36 -0.82
CA MET A 310 -23.95 18.91 -0.99
C MET A 310 -24.95 20.05 -1.34
N GLU A 311 -24.48 21.27 -1.66
CA GLU A 311 -25.32 22.45 -1.93
C GLU A 311 -26.32 22.29 -3.10
N GLU A 312 -26.19 21.25 -3.94
CA GLU A 312 -27.05 21.00 -5.11
C GLU A 312 -28.14 19.92 -4.91
N PHE A 313 -28.30 19.34 -3.71
CA PHE A 313 -29.43 18.43 -3.46
C PHE A 313 -30.70 19.22 -3.16
N GLY A 314 -31.34 19.69 -4.23
CA GLY A 314 -32.74 20.10 -4.16
C GLY A 314 -33.58 18.95 -3.61
N ASN A 315 -34.21 19.15 -2.46
CA ASN A 315 -35.20 18.24 -1.88
C ASN A 315 -36.50 18.19 -2.72
N ASP A 316 -36.39 18.08 -4.04
CA ASP A 316 -37.52 17.97 -4.95
C ASP A 316 -37.89 16.49 -5.11
N TYR A 317 -38.41 15.90 -4.04
CA TYR A 317 -39.00 14.58 -4.11
C TYR A 317 -40.21 14.62 -5.04
N VAL A 318 -40.09 13.97 -6.20
CA VAL A 318 -41.19 13.87 -7.14
C VAL A 318 -42.00 12.63 -6.77
N ASP A 319 -43.27 12.80 -6.43
CA ASP A 319 -44.21 11.69 -6.25
C ASP A 319 -44.49 11.04 -7.62
N ASN A 320 -43.54 10.31 -8.21
CA ASN A 320 -43.73 9.59 -9.47
C ASN A 320 -43.16 8.17 -9.42
N THR A 321 -43.59 7.34 -10.37
CA THR A 321 -43.06 6.00 -10.61
C THR A 321 -42.73 5.86 -12.08
N ILE A 322 -41.51 5.43 -12.36
CA ILE A 322 -40.99 5.19 -13.70
C ILE A 322 -40.77 3.70 -13.87
N ILE A 323 -41.11 3.18 -15.04
CA ILE A 323 -40.93 1.77 -15.38
C ILE A 323 -40.28 1.64 -16.76
N GLU A 324 -39.44 0.62 -16.90
CA GLU A 324 -38.96 0.12 -18.18
C GLU A 324 -39.66 -1.21 -18.45
N LYS A 325 -40.29 -1.32 -19.61
CA LYS A 325 -40.90 -2.56 -20.08
C LYS A 325 -39.85 -3.49 -20.68
N THR A 326 -40.15 -4.78 -20.77
CA THR A 326 -39.25 -5.79 -21.36
C THR A 326 -38.92 -5.57 -22.84
N ASP A 327 -39.67 -4.70 -23.53
CA ASP A 327 -39.39 -4.27 -24.90
C ASP A 327 -38.47 -3.04 -24.97
N GLY A 328 -37.99 -2.54 -23.82
CA GLY A 328 -37.12 -1.37 -23.69
C GLY A 328 -37.83 -0.03 -23.65
N THR A 329 -39.18 -0.01 -23.67
CA THR A 329 -39.95 1.25 -23.64
C THR A 329 -40.16 1.76 -22.21
N PHE A 330 -40.08 3.08 -22.03
CA PHE A 330 -40.22 3.74 -20.73
C PHE A 330 -41.61 4.36 -20.55
N TYR A 331 -42.16 4.23 -19.34
CA TYR A 331 -43.41 4.86 -18.94
C TYR A 331 -43.27 5.48 -17.55
N ALA A 332 -44.08 6.49 -17.26
CA ALA A 332 -44.18 7.07 -15.93
C ALA A 332 -45.63 7.35 -15.53
N CYS A 333 -45.88 7.40 -14.22
CA CYS A 333 -47.11 7.92 -13.63
C CYS A 333 -46.76 8.75 -12.38
N GLY A 334 -47.69 9.54 -11.88
CA GLY A 334 -47.52 10.40 -10.71
C GLY A 334 -47.49 11.89 -11.03
N MET A 335 -46.93 12.65 -10.08
CA MET A 335 -46.76 14.09 -10.13
C MET A 335 -45.89 14.51 -11.31
N GLY A 336 -46.31 15.59 -11.96
CA GLY A 336 -45.77 16.13 -13.20
C GLY A 336 -46.17 15.35 -14.47
N VAL A 337 -46.59 14.10 -14.39
CA VAL A 337 -46.80 13.27 -15.58
C VAL A 337 -48.16 13.56 -16.23
N GLY A 338 -48.18 13.82 -17.55
CA GLY A 338 -49.40 13.97 -18.34
C GLY A 338 -49.89 15.41 -18.52
N ASP A 339 -51.19 15.59 -18.71
CA ASP A 339 -51.84 16.90 -18.99
C ASP A 339 -53.01 17.21 -18.03
N LYS A 340 -53.31 16.30 -17.09
CA LYS A 340 -54.44 16.43 -16.16
C LYS A 340 -53.97 17.10 -14.86
N SER A 341 -54.48 18.29 -14.58
CA SER A 341 -54.28 18.96 -13.28
C SER A 341 -55.19 18.37 -12.20
N VAL A 342 -54.62 18.10 -11.03
CA VAL A 342 -55.34 17.69 -9.81
C VAL A 342 -54.97 18.64 -8.68
N VAL A 343 -55.97 19.02 -7.87
CA VAL A 343 -55.75 19.77 -6.62
C VAL A 343 -55.38 18.78 -5.52
N LEU A 344 -54.14 18.84 -5.05
CA LEU A 344 -53.65 17.99 -3.97
C LEU A 344 -54.08 18.54 -2.59
N PRO A 345 -54.56 17.70 -1.66
CA PRO A 345 -54.75 18.11 -0.26
C PRO A 345 -53.39 18.44 0.39
N GLN A 346 -53.22 19.67 0.88
CA GLN A 346 -51.96 20.27 1.35
C GLN A 346 -51.10 19.39 2.30
N TYR A 347 -49.84 19.14 1.91
CA TYR A 347 -48.72 18.79 2.81
C TYR A 347 -47.67 19.91 2.93
N TYR A 348 -47.78 20.95 2.09
CA TYR A 348 -46.94 22.14 2.14
C TYR A 348 -47.81 23.33 2.56
N GLU A 349 -47.33 24.18 3.48
CA GLU A 349 -47.94 25.48 3.82
C GLU A 349 -47.85 26.50 2.65
N VAL A 350 -47.95 26.03 1.41
CA VAL A 350 -47.96 26.83 0.20
C VAL A 350 -49.27 26.55 -0.54
N SER A 351 -49.88 27.65 -0.98
CA SER A 351 -51.18 27.79 -1.65
C SER A 351 -51.55 26.72 -2.69
N GLU A 352 -52.87 26.53 -2.85
CA GLU A 352 -53.59 25.87 -3.95
C GLU A 352 -52.83 25.89 -5.31
N LEU A 353 -51.91 24.94 -5.53
CA LEU A 353 -51.22 24.75 -6.81
C LEU A 353 -51.89 23.59 -7.54
N ASP A 354 -52.57 23.92 -8.65
CA ASP A 354 -52.95 22.93 -9.66
C ASP A 354 -51.69 22.22 -10.13
N THR A 355 -51.53 20.94 -9.75
CA THR A 355 -50.36 20.14 -10.14
C THR A 355 -50.77 19.14 -11.20
N VAL A 356 -50.01 19.05 -12.28
CA VAL A 356 -50.23 18.03 -13.32
C VAL A 356 -49.87 16.67 -12.76
N CYS A 357 -50.77 15.69 -12.84
CA CYS A 357 -50.57 14.35 -12.31
C CYS A 357 -51.24 13.30 -13.21
N SER A 358 -50.65 12.10 -13.32
CA SER A 358 -51.27 10.97 -14.01
C SER A 358 -51.33 9.73 -13.12
N SER A 359 -52.50 9.10 -13.02
CA SER A 359 -52.66 7.75 -12.45
C SER A 359 -52.40 6.64 -13.46
N GLU A 360 -52.27 6.97 -14.75
CA GLU A 360 -51.95 6.03 -15.82
C GLU A 360 -50.45 6.14 -16.15
N PHE A 361 -49.83 4.99 -16.44
CA PHE A 361 -48.48 4.95 -16.99
C PHE A 361 -48.49 5.50 -18.43
N LEU A 362 -47.97 6.70 -18.61
CA LEU A 362 -47.85 7.37 -19.91
C LEU A 362 -46.45 7.12 -20.49
N PRO A 363 -46.33 6.92 -21.82
CA PRO A 363 -45.04 6.72 -22.45
C PRO A 363 -44.17 7.96 -22.29
N LEU A 364 -42.90 7.76 -21.98
CA LEU A 364 -41.89 8.81 -22.02
C LEU A 364 -41.18 8.76 -23.38
N ASP A 365 -41.02 9.91 -24.03
CA ASP A 365 -40.28 10.02 -25.30
C ASP A 365 -38.82 10.38 -24.99
N TRP A 366 -37.91 9.41 -25.12
CA TRP A 366 -36.49 9.56 -24.81
C TRP A 366 -35.69 9.68 -26.11
N ASP A 367 -34.70 10.58 -26.14
CA ASP A 367 -33.72 10.59 -27.21
C ASP A 367 -32.74 9.42 -27.01
N GLU A 368 -32.83 8.38 -27.85
CA GLU A 368 -31.94 7.20 -27.83
C GLU A 368 -30.45 7.59 -27.86
N GLU A 369 -30.08 8.73 -28.48
CA GLU A 369 -28.70 9.20 -28.55
C GLU A 369 -28.19 9.68 -27.17
N MET A 370 -29.08 10.31 -26.39
CA MET A 370 -28.79 10.80 -25.04
C MET A 370 -28.58 9.63 -24.07
N LEU A 371 -29.45 8.62 -24.11
CA LEU A 371 -29.38 7.42 -23.25
C LEU A 371 -28.07 6.66 -23.45
N ASN A 372 -27.71 6.39 -24.71
CA ASN A 372 -26.49 5.65 -25.07
C ASN A 372 -25.21 6.42 -24.75
N ARG A 373 -25.23 7.75 -24.87
CA ARG A 373 -24.09 8.59 -24.47
C ARG A 373 -23.88 8.55 -22.96
N LYS A 374 -24.96 8.66 -22.18
CA LYS A 374 -24.89 8.70 -20.71
C LYS A 374 -24.50 7.36 -20.10
N GLN A 375 -24.96 6.25 -20.66
CA GLN A 375 -24.53 4.92 -20.25
C GLN A 375 -23.03 4.69 -20.50
N ARG A 376 -22.49 5.18 -21.63
CA ARG A 376 -21.04 5.17 -21.89
C ARG A 376 -20.27 6.03 -20.90
N GLU A 377 -20.73 7.24 -20.63
CA GLU A 377 -20.11 8.13 -19.64
C GLU A 377 -20.09 7.50 -18.23
N TYR A 378 -21.10 6.70 -17.86
CA TYR A 378 -21.12 5.95 -16.59
C TYR A 378 -20.12 4.79 -16.56
N ILE A 379 -20.07 3.96 -17.61
CA ILE A 379 -19.11 2.84 -17.71
C ILE A 379 -17.67 3.37 -17.71
N GLU A 380 -17.39 4.40 -18.51
CA GLU A 380 -16.09 5.08 -18.55
C GLU A 380 -15.72 5.64 -17.17
N ARG A 381 -16.70 6.15 -16.40
CA ARG A 381 -16.47 6.66 -15.05
C ARG A 381 -16.20 5.53 -14.04
N LYS A 382 -16.98 4.45 -14.05
CA LYS A 382 -16.78 3.26 -13.18
C LYS A 382 -15.43 2.59 -13.45
N GLU A 383 -15.07 2.42 -14.72
CA GLU A 383 -13.76 1.91 -15.13
C GLU A 383 -12.64 2.87 -14.72
N SER A 384 -12.84 4.19 -14.86
CA SER A 384 -11.86 5.20 -14.44
C SER A 384 -11.63 5.33 -12.94
N GLN A 385 -12.56 4.84 -12.14
CA GLN A 385 -12.54 4.89 -10.66
C GLN A 385 -12.14 3.54 -10.05
N SER A 386 -11.95 2.49 -10.84
CA SER A 386 -11.37 1.24 -10.34
C SER A 386 -9.98 1.51 -9.75
N GLU A 387 -9.65 0.84 -8.64
CA GLU A 387 -8.34 0.96 -7.99
C GLU A 387 -7.20 0.76 -9.00
N GLU A 388 -7.35 -0.22 -9.91
CA GLU A 388 -6.40 -0.49 -10.98
C GLU A 388 -6.23 0.68 -11.96
N ALA A 389 -7.31 1.36 -12.36
CA ALA A 389 -7.24 2.49 -13.28
C ALA A 389 -6.68 3.76 -12.62
N VAL A 390 -6.97 3.98 -11.34
CA VAL A 390 -6.40 5.07 -10.56
C VAL A 390 -4.89 4.85 -10.39
N LEU A 391 -4.49 3.63 -10.04
CA LEU A 391 -3.09 3.24 -9.92
C LEU A 391 -2.35 3.36 -11.25
N ALA A 392 -2.96 2.92 -12.36
CA ALA A 392 -2.38 3.04 -13.70
C ALA A 392 -2.12 4.50 -14.09
N ARG A 393 -3.05 5.42 -13.79
CA ARG A 393 -2.88 6.87 -14.07
C ARG A 393 -1.81 7.51 -13.20
N LYS A 394 -1.74 7.14 -11.92
CA LYS A 394 -0.67 7.58 -11.02
C LYS A 394 0.69 7.15 -11.56
N ASN A 395 0.81 5.87 -11.94
CA ASN A 395 2.03 5.34 -12.55
C ASN A 395 2.35 6.06 -13.87
N GLU A 396 1.38 6.29 -14.76
CA GLU A 396 1.61 7.00 -16.02
C GLU A 396 2.14 8.43 -15.81
N ALA A 397 1.52 9.20 -14.91
CA ALA A 397 1.96 10.55 -14.59
C ALA A 397 3.36 10.57 -13.94
N LEU A 398 3.63 9.62 -13.04
CA LEU A 398 4.93 9.45 -12.40
C LEU A 398 6.02 9.07 -13.43
N LEU A 399 5.71 8.16 -14.35
CA LEU A 399 6.62 7.77 -15.44
C LEU A 399 6.95 8.94 -16.35
N GLU A 400 5.98 9.78 -16.72
CA GLU A 400 6.24 10.99 -17.50
C GLU A 400 7.18 11.97 -16.77
N GLU A 401 7.02 12.11 -15.45
CA GLU A 401 7.87 12.95 -14.63
C GLU A 401 9.30 12.39 -14.50
N ILE A 402 9.41 11.08 -14.22
CA ILE A 402 10.71 10.40 -14.16
C ILE A 402 11.41 10.51 -15.51
N ASP A 403 10.73 10.23 -16.61
CA ASP A 403 11.29 10.29 -17.96
C ASP A 403 11.85 11.66 -18.31
N LYS A 404 11.17 12.72 -17.85
CA LYS A 404 11.60 14.11 -18.07
C LYS A 404 12.84 14.48 -17.25
N ASN A 405 12.98 13.89 -16.07
CA ASN A 405 14.04 14.21 -15.11
C ASN A 405 15.23 13.23 -15.19
N TYR A 406 15.09 12.10 -15.89
CA TYR A 406 16.13 11.09 -16.03
C TYR A 406 17.24 11.54 -17.00
N ASP A 407 18.48 11.61 -16.50
CA ASP A 407 19.63 12.03 -17.30
C ASP A 407 20.19 10.87 -18.13
N MET A 408 19.62 10.67 -19.32
CA MET A 408 20.07 9.64 -20.26
C MET A 408 21.52 9.83 -20.74
N GLU A 409 22.00 11.06 -20.85
CA GLU A 409 23.38 11.32 -21.28
C GLU A 409 24.38 10.91 -20.21
N LYS A 410 24.01 11.09 -18.94
CA LYS A 410 24.77 10.61 -17.79
C LYS A 410 24.78 9.09 -17.73
N LEU A 411 23.64 8.42 -17.95
CA LEU A 411 23.58 6.96 -18.02
C LEU A 411 24.54 6.43 -19.10
N LYS A 412 24.44 6.95 -20.33
CA LYS A 412 25.29 6.58 -21.48
C LYS A 412 26.80 6.75 -21.24
N ARG A 413 27.19 7.63 -20.31
CA ARG A 413 28.60 7.83 -19.91
C ARG A 413 29.05 6.91 -18.78
N LYS A 414 28.11 6.48 -17.92
CA LYS A 414 28.39 5.66 -16.75
C LYS A 414 28.47 4.18 -17.08
N VAL A 415 27.58 3.69 -17.93
CA VAL A 415 27.46 2.26 -18.22
C VAL A 415 28.19 1.89 -19.52
N PRO A 416 28.79 0.69 -19.61
CA PRO A 416 29.53 0.25 -20.79
C PRO A 416 28.60 0.11 -21.99
N ARG A 417 29.17 0.27 -23.19
CA ARG A 417 28.45 0.07 -24.44
C ARG A 417 28.25 -1.43 -24.68
N PHE A 418 27.03 -1.85 -24.98
CA PHE A 418 26.69 -3.26 -25.16
C PHE A 418 27.05 -3.77 -26.57
N SER A 419 26.85 -2.95 -27.60
CA SER A 419 27.07 -3.34 -28.99
C SER A 419 27.77 -2.25 -29.80
N GLU A 420 28.30 -2.58 -30.97
CA GLU A 420 28.70 -1.57 -31.96
C GLU A 420 27.51 -0.96 -32.72
N ASP A 421 26.33 -1.58 -32.68
CA ASP A 421 25.10 -1.04 -33.26
C ASP A 421 24.39 -0.07 -32.29
N ASP A 422 24.24 1.19 -32.71
CA ASP A 422 23.60 2.23 -31.90
C ASP A 422 22.13 1.91 -31.56
N LYS A 423 21.41 1.18 -32.40
CA LYS A 423 20.00 0.82 -32.12
C LYS A 423 19.89 -0.17 -30.99
N ILE A 424 20.81 -1.14 -30.95
CA ILE A 424 20.89 -2.12 -29.86
C ILE A 424 21.24 -1.40 -28.56
N ASN A 425 22.17 -0.44 -28.62
CA ASN A 425 22.52 0.38 -27.46
C ASN A 425 21.35 1.25 -26.97
N GLU A 426 20.53 1.82 -27.85
CA GLU A 426 19.34 2.57 -27.40
C GLU A 426 18.33 1.63 -26.68
N ALA A 427 18.12 0.41 -27.17
CA ALA A 427 17.29 -0.58 -26.47
C ALA A 427 17.88 -0.95 -25.11
N TYR A 428 19.20 -1.11 -25.04
CA TYR A 428 19.96 -1.39 -23.82
C TYR A 428 19.81 -0.28 -22.77
N TYR A 429 20.05 0.98 -23.14
CA TYR A 429 19.92 2.09 -22.19
C TYR A 429 18.48 2.27 -21.71
N ASN A 430 17.48 2.04 -22.57
CA ASN A 430 16.07 2.10 -22.17
C ASN A 430 15.67 0.93 -21.26
N ALA A 431 16.25 -0.26 -21.43
CA ALA A 431 16.05 -1.39 -20.53
C ALA A 431 16.59 -1.06 -19.13
N ILE A 432 17.82 -0.54 -19.02
CA ILE A 432 18.38 -0.11 -17.73
C ILE A 432 17.53 0.98 -17.11
N LYS A 433 17.14 2.01 -17.87
CA LYS A 433 16.27 3.09 -17.38
C LYS A 433 14.98 2.52 -16.81
N THR A 434 14.30 1.63 -17.53
CA THR A 434 13.02 1.05 -17.10
C THR A 434 13.17 0.26 -15.81
N LEU A 435 14.22 -0.58 -15.71
CA LEU A 435 14.53 -1.32 -14.50
C LEU A 435 14.81 -0.37 -13.31
N ASP A 436 15.67 0.62 -13.54
CA ASP A 436 16.11 1.61 -12.56
C ASP A 436 14.95 2.50 -12.05
N THR A 437 13.93 2.75 -12.88
CA THR A 437 12.85 3.68 -12.53
C THR A 437 11.53 3.01 -12.13
N THR A 438 11.30 1.77 -12.53
CA THR A 438 9.97 1.14 -12.37
C THR A 438 9.99 -0.16 -11.59
N GLY A 439 11.15 -0.82 -11.52
CA GLY A 439 11.27 -2.16 -10.98
C GLY A 439 10.62 -3.25 -11.82
N PHE A 440 10.19 -2.93 -13.05
CA PHE A 440 9.70 -3.89 -14.02
C PHE A 440 10.81 -4.28 -14.99
N LEU A 441 10.86 -5.58 -15.28
CA LEU A 441 11.67 -6.16 -16.32
C LEU A 441 11.23 -5.63 -17.71
N PRO A 442 12.13 -5.61 -18.71
CA PRO A 442 11.77 -5.26 -20.08
C PRO A 442 10.65 -6.13 -20.69
N ASP A 443 10.41 -7.32 -20.15
CA ASP A 443 9.31 -8.21 -20.55
C ASP A 443 8.01 -8.00 -19.76
N GLY A 444 7.99 -7.01 -18.87
CA GLY A 444 6.82 -6.59 -18.08
C GLY A 444 6.64 -7.33 -16.76
N ARG A 445 7.52 -8.27 -16.39
CA ARG A 445 7.46 -8.91 -15.08
C ARG A 445 7.95 -7.96 -13.99
N TYR A 446 7.28 -7.96 -12.84
CA TYR A 446 7.75 -7.24 -11.66
C TYR A 446 8.79 -8.11 -10.94
N CYS A 447 9.93 -7.52 -10.55
CA CYS A 447 11.07 -8.28 -10.03
C CYS A 447 11.41 -7.94 -8.55
N PHE A 448 10.47 -7.37 -7.79
CA PHE A 448 10.68 -7.05 -6.37
C PHE A 448 9.78 -7.87 -5.44
N TYR A 449 10.15 -7.91 -4.17
CA TYR A 449 9.37 -8.56 -3.13
C TYR A 449 7.94 -8.00 -3.09
N ILE A 450 6.98 -8.91 -3.28
CA ILE A 450 5.56 -8.60 -3.22
C ILE A 450 5.10 -8.78 -1.78
N GLU A 451 4.67 -7.69 -1.15
CA GLU A 451 4.10 -7.69 0.20
C GLU A 451 2.79 -8.49 0.26
N GLN A 452 2.29 -8.78 1.47
CA GLN A 452 1.14 -9.65 1.68
C GLN A 452 -0.16 -9.20 0.98
N ASP A 453 -0.27 -7.92 0.62
CA ASP A 453 -1.41 -7.35 -0.09
C ASP A 453 -1.41 -7.63 -1.61
N GLY A 454 -0.34 -8.21 -2.16
CA GLY A 454 -0.23 -8.60 -3.56
C GLY A 454 -0.10 -7.43 -4.56
N ARG A 455 -0.10 -6.17 -4.12
CA ARG A 455 -0.08 -4.99 -5.01
C ARG A 455 1.36 -4.64 -5.44
N THR A 456 1.56 -4.32 -6.72
CA THR A 456 2.88 -3.98 -7.28
C THR A 456 2.79 -2.73 -8.17
N ASP A 457 3.48 -1.65 -7.83
CA ASP A 457 3.49 -0.40 -8.60
C ASP A 457 4.82 0.37 -8.50
N VAL A 458 4.92 1.44 -9.31
CA VAL A 458 6.16 2.23 -9.46
C VAL A 458 6.47 3.03 -8.20
N GLU A 459 5.45 3.57 -7.53
CA GLU A 459 5.61 4.37 -6.32
C GLU A 459 6.17 3.50 -5.18
N ARG A 460 5.58 2.33 -4.99
CA ARG A 460 6.05 1.32 -4.04
C ARG A 460 7.46 0.85 -4.34
N PHE A 461 7.79 0.63 -5.61
CA PHE A 461 9.17 0.32 -6.00
C PHE A 461 10.12 1.45 -5.59
N GLN A 462 9.77 2.72 -5.84
CA GLN A 462 10.61 3.86 -5.45
C GLN A 462 10.75 3.99 -3.92
N GLU A 463 9.70 3.72 -3.16
CA GLU A 463 9.75 3.66 -1.70
C GLU A 463 10.67 2.56 -1.19
N GLN A 464 10.55 1.35 -1.75
CA GLN A 464 11.46 0.25 -1.45
C GLN A 464 12.88 0.66 -1.83
N ARG A 465 13.09 1.19 -3.04
CA ARG A 465 14.37 1.69 -3.56
C ARG A 465 15.08 2.63 -2.58
N ALA A 466 14.36 3.60 -2.03
CA ALA A 466 14.88 4.55 -1.04
C ALA A 466 15.35 3.91 0.28
N GLN A 467 14.95 2.67 0.56
CA GLN A 467 15.27 1.94 1.79
C GLN A 467 16.42 0.93 1.61
N HIS A 468 17.02 0.83 0.41
CA HIS A 468 18.04 -0.17 0.09
C HIS A 468 19.44 0.15 0.63
N TYR A 469 20.18 -0.90 0.99
CA TYR A 469 21.52 -0.81 1.59
C TYR A 469 22.67 -0.76 0.57
N SER A 470 22.42 -1.00 -0.72
CA SER A 470 23.46 -1.08 -1.75
C SER A 470 22.94 -0.55 -3.10
N PRO A 471 23.80 0.09 -3.91
CA PRO A 471 23.40 0.58 -5.23
C PRO A 471 23.09 -0.58 -6.18
N GLU A 472 22.15 -0.38 -7.10
CA GLU A 472 21.95 -1.32 -8.20
C GLU A 472 23.20 -1.35 -9.08
N ARG A 473 23.57 -2.53 -9.61
CA ARG A 473 24.77 -2.68 -10.43
C ARG A 473 24.45 -3.29 -11.76
N VAL A 474 25.10 -2.78 -12.81
CA VAL A 474 25.02 -3.30 -14.16
C VAL A 474 26.38 -3.68 -14.70
N ALA A 475 26.44 -4.75 -15.47
CA ALA A 475 27.64 -5.12 -16.22
C ALA A 475 27.26 -5.68 -17.59
N VAL A 476 28.21 -5.66 -18.50
CA VAL A 476 28.11 -6.38 -19.77
C VAL A 476 29.27 -7.35 -19.86
N ALA A 477 29.06 -8.54 -20.40
CA ALA A 477 30.15 -9.49 -20.63
C ALA A 477 30.12 -10.09 -22.03
N ASP A 478 31.35 -10.27 -22.52
CA ASP A 478 31.72 -11.08 -23.66
C ASP A 478 32.04 -12.49 -23.15
N VAL A 479 31.14 -13.43 -23.41
CA VAL A 479 31.15 -14.77 -22.80
C VAL A 479 32.07 -15.72 -23.56
N ASP A 480 32.15 -15.58 -24.88
CA ASP A 480 32.90 -16.48 -25.76
C ASP A 480 34.23 -15.87 -26.24
N GLY A 481 34.49 -14.60 -25.92
CA GLY A 481 35.71 -13.88 -26.20
C GLY A 481 35.80 -13.37 -27.64
N ASP A 482 34.68 -13.23 -28.35
CA ASP A 482 34.65 -12.79 -29.74
C ASP A 482 34.73 -11.26 -29.92
N GLY A 483 34.63 -10.51 -28.82
CA GLY A 483 34.65 -9.05 -28.76
C GLY A 483 33.27 -8.39 -28.77
N THR A 484 32.20 -9.18 -28.79
CA THR A 484 30.81 -8.75 -28.63
C THR A 484 30.37 -9.01 -27.20
N ALA A 485 29.42 -8.23 -26.67
CA ALA A 485 28.82 -8.57 -25.38
C ALA A 485 27.52 -9.34 -25.62
N GLU A 486 27.37 -10.50 -25.00
CA GLU A 486 26.19 -11.36 -25.13
C GLU A 486 25.25 -11.19 -23.95
N LEU A 487 25.81 -10.84 -22.78
CA LEU A 487 25.06 -10.78 -21.52
C LEU A 487 25.08 -9.38 -20.93
N LEU A 488 23.89 -8.95 -20.52
CA LEU A 488 23.69 -7.84 -19.59
C LEU A 488 23.36 -8.40 -18.22
N PHE A 489 24.14 -8.02 -17.22
CA PHE A 489 23.86 -8.33 -15.83
C PHE A 489 23.22 -7.13 -15.15
N PHE A 490 22.20 -7.39 -14.36
CA PHE A 490 21.63 -6.45 -13.41
C PHE A 490 21.58 -7.14 -12.04
N ILE A 491 22.33 -6.60 -11.08
CA ILE A 491 22.25 -7.02 -9.68
C ILE A 491 21.46 -5.96 -8.92
N GLU A 492 20.40 -6.44 -8.29
CA GLU A 492 19.59 -5.67 -7.35
C GLU A 492 20.39 -5.42 -6.06
N GLY A 493 20.34 -4.20 -5.52
CA GLY A 493 20.63 -4.01 -4.11
C GLY A 493 19.35 -4.30 -3.33
N THR A 494 19.32 -5.30 -2.44
CA THR A 494 18.10 -5.69 -1.69
C THR A 494 18.15 -5.27 -0.21
N CYS A 495 16.95 -5.06 0.36
CA CYS A 495 16.72 -4.73 1.77
C CYS A 495 16.62 -5.98 2.68
N VAL A 496 16.63 -7.19 2.12
CA VAL A 496 16.50 -8.44 2.87
C VAL A 496 17.44 -9.49 2.27
N ARG A 497 18.44 -9.90 3.05
CA ARG A 497 19.44 -11.02 2.97
C ARG A 497 19.80 -11.77 1.68
N ASP A 498 19.04 -11.72 0.59
CA ASP A 498 19.34 -12.36 -0.68
C ASP A 498 19.23 -11.31 -1.79
N SER A 499 20.33 -11.00 -2.48
CA SER A 499 20.29 -10.15 -3.68
C SER A 499 20.03 -11.03 -4.90
N ALA A 500 19.21 -10.58 -5.84
CA ALA A 500 18.95 -11.28 -7.09
C ALA A 500 19.86 -10.76 -8.21
N GLU A 501 20.36 -11.68 -9.03
CA GLU A 501 21.12 -11.42 -10.24
C GLU A 501 20.26 -11.81 -11.45
N TYR A 502 19.90 -10.78 -12.23
CA TYR A 502 19.13 -10.91 -13.46
C TYR A 502 20.06 -10.83 -14.64
N VAL A 503 20.05 -11.87 -15.47
CA VAL A 503 20.87 -11.95 -16.67
C VAL A 503 19.97 -11.79 -17.88
N TYR A 504 20.25 -10.81 -18.73
CA TYR A 504 19.50 -10.53 -19.94
C TYR A 504 20.34 -10.76 -21.18
N ARG A 505 19.64 -11.10 -22.25
CA ARG A 505 20.20 -11.22 -23.60
C ARG A 505 19.39 -10.37 -24.57
N TYR A 506 20.05 -9.82 -25.57
CA TYR A 506 19.37 -9.06 -26.62
C TYR A 506 18.74 -9.99 -27.66
N SER A 507 17.45 -9.83 -27.89
CA SER A 507 16.67 -10.53 -28.89
C SER A 507 16.55 -9.70 -30.16
N GLU A 508 17.24 -10.10 -31.22
CA GLU A 508 17.15 -9.40 -32.52
C GLU A 508 15.74 -9.44 -33.11
N GLU A 509 15.01 -10.54 -32.89
CA GLU A 509 13.64 -10.72 -33.38
C GLU A 509 12.69 -9.70 -32.75
N LYS A 510 12.81 -9.48 -31.43
CA LYS A 510 11.95 -8.57 -30.67
C LYS A 510 12.51 -7.16 -30.56
N ASN A 511 13.77 -6.96 -30.96
CA ASN A 511 14.51 -5.72 -30.77
C ASN A 511 14.47 -5.24 -29.30
N ALA A 512 14.63 -6.18 -28.36
CA ALA A 512 14.48 -5.96 -26.92
C ALA A 512 15.38 -6.91 -26.11
N PHE A 513 15.67 -6.56 -24.87
CA PHE A 513 16.35 -7.47 -23.93
C PHE A 513 15.34 -8.41 -23.28
N GLU A 514 15.68 -9.68 -23.19
CA GLU A 514 14.87 -10.73 -22.57
C GLU A 514 15.62 -11.32 -21.39
N LEU A 515 14.91 -11.61 -20.30
CA LEU A 515 15.50 -12.28 -19.15
C LEU A 515 15.86 -13.72 -19.54
N GLU A 516 17.13 -14.05 -19.42
CA GLU A 516 17.66 -15.39 -19.65
C GLU A 516 17.74 -16.16 -18.32
N PHE A 517 18.16 -15.51 -17.23
CA PHE A 517 18.30 -16.14 -15.90
C PHE A 517 17.91 -15.25 -14.72
N GLU A 518 17.48 -15.90 -13.65
CA GLU A 518 17.19 -15.31 -12.34
C GLU A 518 17.80 -16.21 -11.26
N TYR A 519 18.85 -15.73 -10.58
CA TYR A 519 19.57 -16.49 -9.54
C TYR A 519 20.04 -15.60 -8.39
N SER A 520 20.56 -16.20 -7.32
CA SER A 520 21.16 -15.46 -6.21
C SER A 520 22.43 -14.73 -6.66
N ALA A 521 22.65 -13.52 -6.13
CA ALA A 521 23.85 -12.75 -6.36
C ALA A 521 25.07 -13.49 -5.83
N GLY A 522 26.10 -13.59 -6.67
CA GLY A 522 27.31 -14.36 -6.37
C GLY A 522 27.42 -15.65 -7.18
N CYS A 523 26.85 -15.67 -8.38
CA CYS A 523 27.15 -16.66 -9.41
C CYS A 523 28.61 -16.49 -9.90
N ASN A 524 29.28 -17.60 -10.25
CA ASN A 524 30.62 -17.56 -10.84
C ASN A 524 30.53 -17.79 -12.35
N TYR A 525 31.24 -16.96 -13.10
CA TYR A 525 31.30 -16.99 -14.57
C TYR A 525 32.68 -17.42 -15.01
N TYR A 526 32.80 -18.27 -16.02
CA TYR A 526 34.07 -18.82 -16.48
C TYR A 526 34.30 -18.53 -17.96
N GLN A 527 35.56 -18.31 -18.35
CA GLN A 527 35.98 -17.88 -19.71
C GLN A 527 35.63 -18.82 -20.88
N ASN A 528 34.99 -19.97 -20.61
CA ASN A 528 34.51 -20.93 -21.61
C ASN A 528 32.98 -20.97 -21.70
N GLY A 529 32.30 -19.91 -21.25
CA GLY A 529 30.85 -19.84 -21.23
C GLY A 529 30.20 -20.81 -20.24
N VAL A 530 30.90 -21.16 -19.16
CA VAL A 530 30.31 -21.92 -18.04
C VAL A 530 29.85 -20.94 -16.95
N ILE A 531 28.67 -21.20 -16.37
CA ILE A 531 28.15 -20.46 -15.22
C ILE A 531 27.86 -21.45 -14.09
N LYS A 532 28.36 -21.14 -12.88
CA LYS A 532 28.00 -21.80 -11.63
C LYS A 532 27.01 -20.90 -10.89
N ALA A 533 25.73 -21.29 -10.88
CA ALA A 533 24.62 -20.48 -10.40
C ALA A 533 23.99 -21.03 -9.13
N LYS A 534 23.81 -20.17 -8.11
CA LYS A 534 23.21 -20.53 -6.82
C LYS A 534 21.72 -20.19 -6.81
N PRO A 535 20.83 -21.07 -6.30
CA PRO A 535 19.39 -20.82 -6.29
C PRO A 535 19.02 -19.63 -5.38
N LEU A 536 17.96 -18.91 -5.74
CA LEU A 536 17.44 -17.74 -5.01
C LEU A 536 16.88 -18.09 -3.62
N TYR A 537 16.44 -19.34 -3.43
CA TYR A 537 15.84 -19.79 -2.18
C TYR A 537 16.21 -21.25 -1.91
N SER A 538 16.97 -21.50 -0.86
CA SER A 538 16.94 -22.79 -0.17
C SER A 538 16.34 -22.57 1.21
N GLY A 539 15.07 -22.91 1.40
CA GLY A 539 14.39 -22.87 2.70
C GLY A 539 14.94 -23.87 3.74
N PHE A 540 16.20 -24.26 3.61
CA PHE A 540 16.90 -25.19 4.46
C PHE A 540 18.09 -24.47 5.09
N ILE A 541 18.09 -24.42 6.42
CA ILE A 541 19.27 -24.09 7.20
C ILE A 541 20.16 -25.34 7.12
N TYR A 542 21.11 -25.34 6.18
CA TYR A 542 22.15 -26.38 6.15
C TYR A 542 23.22 -26.03 7.20
N GLN A 543 23.65 -27.01 7.97
CA GLN A 543 24.62 -26.85 9.06
C GLN A 543 26.09 -26.84 8.57
N ASP A 544 26.37 -26.72 7.27
CA ASP A 544 27.73 -26.77 6.70
C ASP A 544 27.91 -25.85 5.47
N ASP A 545 29.18 -25.53 5.13
CA ASP A 545 29.67 -24.56 4.12
C ASP A 545 29.30 -24.84 2.64
N PHE A 546 28.48 -25.85 2.32
CA PHE A 546 28.16 -26.22 0.93
C PHE A 546 26.76 -25.74 0.50
N TRP A 547 26.72 -24.96 -0.60
CA TRP A 547 25.48 -24.46 -1.20
C TRP A 547 25.18 -25.22 -2.49
N PRO A 548 23.96 -25.79 -2.67
CA PRO A 548 23.59 -26.43 -3.92
C PRO A 548 23.65 -25.43 -5.08
N TYR A 549 24.00 -25.89 -6.27
CA TYR A 549 24.19 -25.03 -7.43
C TYR A 549 23.84 -25.73 -8.75
N SER A 550 23.55 -24.93 -9.77
CA SER A 550 23.34 -25.36 -11.15
C SER A 550 24.50 -24.93 -12.04
N VAL A 551 24.78 -25.72 -13.08
CA VAL A 551 25.83 -25.47 -14.06
C VAL A 551 25.21 -25.23 -15.43
N PHE A 552 25.44 -24.05 -15.99
CA PHE A 552 25.04 -23.70 -17.35
C PHE A 552 26.24 -23.66 -18.27
N GLN A 553 26.04 -24.06 -19.52
CA GLN A 553 27.03 -23.97 -20.59
C GLN A 553 26.41 -23.23 -21.77
N TYR A 554 27.12 -22.22 -22.28
CA TYR A 554 26.74 -21.51 -23.50
C TYR A 554 26.84 -22.44 -24.72
N ASP A 555 25.78 -22.52 -25.51
CA ASP A 555 25.71 -23.24 -26.78
C ASP A 555 25.72 -22.22 -27.93
N GLU A 556 26.90 -22.00 -28.52
CA GLU A 556 27.12 -21.07 -29.65
C GLU A 556 26.17 -21.33 -30.84
N ASN A 557 25.74 -22.58 -31.07
CA ASN A 557 24.91 -22.91 -32.24
C ASN A 557 23.46 -22.47 -32.06
N LYS A 558 23.02 -22.41 -30.80
CA LYS A 558 21.67 -22.01 -30.43
C LYS A 558 21.62 -20.59 -29.89
N ASN A 559 22.79 -20.02 -29.57
CA ASN A 559 22.93 -18.73 -28.92
C ASN A 559 22.10 -18.68 -27.61
N GLU A 560 22.20 -19.73 -26.80
CA GLU A 560 21.48 -19.89 -25.53
C GLU A 560 22.37 -20.58 -24.50
N PHE A 561 22.09 -20.36 -23.21
CA PHE A 561 22.74 -21.11 -22.14
C PHE A 561 21.89 -22.32 -21.74
N VAL A 562 22.51 -23.49 -21.70
CA VAL A 562 21.82 -24.75 -21.42
C VAL A 562 22.21 -25.27 -20.05
N LEU A 563 21.21 -25.67 -19.25
CA LEU A 563 21.45 -26.38 -17.98
C LEU A 563 22.13 -27.73 -18.28
N THR A 564 23.35 -27.91 -17.78
CA THR A 564 24.16 -29.12 -18.01
C THR A 564 24.26 -30.00 -16.77
N ALA A 565 24.16 -29.42 -15.58
CA ALA A 565 24.13 -30.16 -14.32
C ALA A 565 23.43 -29.40 -13.19
N SER A 566 22.84 -30.12 -12.24
CA SER A 566 22.48 -29.62 -10.91
C SER A 566 23.22 -30.46 -9.85
N VAL A 567 23.78 -29.79 -8.84
CA VAL A 567 24.68 -30.39 -7.86
C VAL A 567 24.14 -30.15 -6.44
N GLU A 568 24.02 -31.24 -5.68
CA GLU A 568 23.60 -31.25 -4.28
C GLU A 568 24.56 -32.08 -3.44
N GLU A 569 24.73 -31.71 -2.17
CA GLU A 569 25.49 -32.49 -1.18
C GLU A 569 24.50 -33.16 -0.21
N ILE A 570 24.71 -34.44 0.06
CA ILE A 570 24.04 -35.18 1.13
C ILE A 570 25.07 -35.39 2.25
N PRO A 571 24.98 -34.64 3.36
CA PRO A 571 25.80 -34.90 4.54
C PRO A 571 25.20 -36.02 5.40
N LYS A 572 26.07 -36.79 6.06
CA LYS A 572 25.66 -37.84 7.01
C LYS A 572 25.22 -37.23 8.35
N VAL A 573 23.90 -37.06 8.53
CA VAL A 573 23.33 -36.43 9.74
C VAL A 573 23.13 -37.41 10.92
N PRO A 574 23.37 -36.99 12.18
CA PRO A 574 23.20 -37.84 13.37
C PRO A 574 21.74 -38.22 13.68
N GLU A 575 20.79 -37.35 13.31
CA GLU A 575 19.39 -37.42 13.76
C GLU A 575 18.51 -38.33 12.90
N ASN A 576 18.99 -38.79 11.73
CA ASN A 576 18.30 -39.77 10.89
C ASN A 576 19.27 -40.53 9.94
N PRO A 577 20.04 -41.51 10.46
CA PRO A 577 21.16 -42.13 9.73
C PRO A 577 20.74 -43.04 8.55
N ASP A 578 19.46 -43.40 8.43
CA ASP A 578 18.98 -44.41 7.47
C ASP A 578 18.82 -43.87 6.02
N ASN A 579 18.92 -42.56 5.80
CA ASN A 579 18.76 -41.94 4.48
C ASN A 579 20.09 -41.62 3.76
N PHE A 580 21.23 -41.82 4.41
CA PHE A 580 22.54 -41.54 3.81
C PHE A 580 23.00 -42.71 2.91
N PRO A 581 23.42 -42.47 1.67
CA PRO A 581 23.74 -43.53 0.72
C PRO A 581 25.17 -44.08 0.95
N GLU A 582 25.35 -44.90 2.00
CA GLU A 582 26.66 -45.41 2.46
C GLU A 582 27.48 -46.14 1.39
N GLU A 583 26.85 -46.74 0.38
CA GLU A 583 27.57 -47.46 -0.67
C GLU A 583 28.35 -46.55 -1.64
N TYR A 584 28.09 -45.24 -1.61
CA TYR A 584 28.74 -44.25 -2.46
C TYR A 584 29.78 -43.39 -1.73
N ASP A 585 29.81 -43.42 -0.39
CA ASP A 585 30.84 -42.80 0.46
C ASP A 585 32.07 -43.73 0.56
N LYS A 586 32.94 -43.70 -0.47
CA LYS A 586 34.07 -44.65 -0.56
C LYS A 586 35.29 -44.22 0.25
N ASP A 587 35.42 -42.94 0.57
CA ASP A 587 36.48 -42.36 1.39
C ASP A 587 36.11 -42.24 2.87
N GLY A 588 34.84 -42.37 3.22
CA GLY A 588 34.34 -42.48 4.58
C GLY A 588 34.27 -41.15 5.30
N ASP A 589 34.14 -40.05 4.56
CA ASP A 589 34.11 -38.68 5.07
C ASP A 589 32.70 -38.25 5.49
N GLY A 590 31.68 -39.05 5.17
CA GLY A 590 30.28 -38.77 5.48
C GLY A 590 29.62 -37.79 4.52
N LYS A 591 30.15 -37.60 3.30
CA LYS A 591 29.58 -36.74 2.25
C LYS A 591 29.37 -37.52 0.95
N VAL A 592 28.21 -37.32 0.33
CA VAL A 592 27.94 -37.83 -1.02
C VAL A 592 27.33 -36.74 -1.87
N TYR A 593 27.85 -36.56 -3.08
CA TYR A 593 27.40 -35.56 -4.02
C TYR A 593 26.47 -36.17 -5.08
N ILE A 594 25.33 -35.53 -5.33
CA ILE A 594 24.42 -35.87 -6.42
C ILE A 594 24.65 -34.91 -7.57
N ILE A 595 24.94 -35.46 -8.75
CA ILE A 595 25.05 -34.70 -10.00
C ILE A 595 23.95 -35.16 -10.94
N SER A 596 22.98 -34.28 -11.18
CA SER A 596 21.85 -34.52 -12.08
C SER A 596 22.11 -33.86 -13.44
N GLN A 597 22.16 -34.65 -14.52
CA GLN A 597 22.36 -34.18 -15.89
C GLN A 597 21.21 -34.69 -16.78
N GLY A 598 20.17 -33.89 -16.96
CA GLY A 598 18.94 -34.32 -17.65
C GLY A 598 18.25 -35.46 -16.91
N GLU A 599 18.00 -36.59 -17.59
CA GLU A 599 17.40 -37.80 -16.98
C GLU A 599 18.42 -38.68 -16.22
N SER A 600 19.71 -38.34 -16.29
CA SER A 600 20.78 -39.12 -15.65
C SER A 600 21.18 -38.53 -14.30
N VAL A 601 21.42 -39.40 -13.32
CA VAL A 601 21.83 -39.02 -11.95
C VAL A 601 23.06 -39.84 -11.59
N ALA A 602 24.12 -39.17 -11.12
CA ALA A 602 25.34 -39.79 -10.63
C ALA A 602 25.57 -39.45 -9.15
N TYR A 603 26.05 -40.42 -8.38
CA TYR A 603 26.46 -40.28 -6.99
C TYR A 603 27.98 -40.39 -6.93
N MET A 604 28.64 -39.42 -6.28
CA MET A 604 30.10 -39.33 -6.19
C MET A 604 30.55 -39.14 -4.74
N ASP A 605 31.65 -39.78 -4.37
CA ASP A 605 32.40 -39.43 -3.15
C ASP A 605 33.12 -38.07 -3.31
N GLU A 606 33.67 -37.50 -2.24
CA GLU A 606 34.31 -36.17 -2.28
C GLU A 606 35.45 -36.12 -3.31
N LYS A 607 36.26 -37.18 -3.38
CA LYS A 607 37.38 -37.25 -4.33
C LYS A 607 36.92 -37.29 -5.79
N GLU A 608 35.88 -38.06 -6.10
CA GLU A 608 35.27 -38.17 -7.42
C GLU A 608 34.60 -36.84 -7.81
N TYR A 609 33.91 -36.20 -6.87
CA TYR A 609 33.30 -34.88 -7.04
C TYR A 609 34.35 -33.82 -7.35
N LEU A 610 35.43 -33.69 -6.56
CA LEU A 610 36.50 -32.71 -6.80
C LEU A 610 37.21 -32.93 -8.14
N ALA A 611 37.32 -34.18 -8.60
CA ALA A 611 37.86 -34.51 -9.91
C ALA A 611 36.91 -34.10 -11.05
N TRP A 612 35.60 -34.22 -10.84
CA TRP A 612 34.58 -33.74 -11.77
C TRP A 612 34.52 -32.21 -11.79
N GLU A 613 34.51 -31.55 -10.63
CA GLU A 613 34.46 -30.09 -10.49
C GLU A 613 35.62 -29.43 -11.25
N LYS A 614 36.83 -29.98 -11.09
CA LYS A 614 38.03 -29.53 -11.80
C LYS A 614 37.95 -29.71 -13.33
N GLN A 615 37.16 -30.67 -13.82
CA GLN A 615 36.95 -30.85 -15.26
C GLN A 615 35.93 -29.87 -15.84
N VAL A 616 34.93 -29.48 -15.04
CA VAL A 616 33.88 -28.54 -15.44
C VAL A 616 34.39 -27.10 -15.37
N PHE A 617 35.01 -26.73 -14.24
CA PHE A 617 35.51 -25.37 -13.95
C PHE A 617 37.03 -25.27 -14.11
N TRP A 618 37.54 -25.74 -15.24
CA TRP A 618 38.99 -25.82 -15.50
C TRP A 618 39.58 -24.49 -16.02
N MET A 619 38.75 -23.61 -16.56
CA MET A 619 39.11 -22.24 -16.94
C MET A 619 39.04 -21.31 -15.72
N PRO A 620 39.80 -20.20 -15.70
CA PRO A 620 39.67 -19.21 -14.64
C PRO A 620 38.31 -18.51 -14.68
N GLU A 621 37.89 -18.01 -13.53
CA GLU A 621 36.72 -17.14 -13.43
C GLU A 621 36.93 -15.86 -14.24
N MET A 622 35.89 -15.47 -14.95
CA MET A 622 35.80 -14.23 -15.69
C MET A 622 35.68 -13.07 -14.71
N LYS A 623 36.53 -12.07 -14.88
CA LYS A 623 36.41 -10.82 -14.13
C LYS A 623 35.32 -9.98 -14.78
N ILE A 624 34.24 -9.72 -14.04
CA ILE A 624 33.15 -8.83 -14.47
C ILE A 624 33.36 -7.46 -13.83
N ASP A 625 33.44 -6.42 -14.68
CA ASP A 625 33.58 -5.04 -14.23
C ASP A 625 32.18 -4.42 -14.06
N TRP A 626 31.72 -4.39 -12.80
CA TRP A 626 30.42 -3.85 -12.42
C TRP A 626 30.39 -2.32 -12.41
N CYS A 627 29.30 -1.76 -12.91
CA CYS A 627 29.00 -0.33 -12.88
C CYS A 627 27.82 -0.06 -11.94
N GLU A 628 28.01 0.81 -10.97
CA GLU A 628 26.96 1.21 -10.03
C GLU A 628 26.02 2.25 -10.64
N LEU A 629 24.72 2.03 -10.47
CA LEU A 629 23.63 2.98 -10.70
C LEU A 629 23.32 3.66 -9.36
N GLY A 630 23.10 4.98 -9.35
CA GLY A 630 22.74 5.73 -8.13
C GLY A 630 23.76 6.75 -7.60
N SER A 631 23.40 7.36 -6.46
CA SER A 631 23.96 8.59 -5.87
C SER A 631 25.24 8.41 -5.06
N ASN A 632 25.60 7.18 -4.66
CA ASN A 632 26.77 6.93 -3.81
C ASN A 632 28.07 7.43 -4.43
N LYS A 633 28.27 7.26 -5.74
CA LYS A 633 29.46 7.78 -6.43
C LYS A 633 29.53 9.31 -6.45
N GLU A 634 28.41 9.99 -6.66
CA GLU A 634 28.35 11.46 -6.68
C GLU A 634 28.48 12.05 -5.27
N LEU A 635 27.89 11.39 -4.29
CA LEU A 635 28.07 11.66 -2.87
C LEU A 635 29.55 11.50 -2.48
N LEU A 636 30.21 10.41 -2.89
CA LEU A 636 31.64 10.19 -2.68
C LEU A 636 32.50 11.27 -3.37
N GLU A 637 32.16 11.68 -4.59
CA GLU A 637 32.82 12.78 -5.30
C GLU A 637 32.62 14.15 -4.62
N GLU A 638 31.44 14.41 -4.04
CA GLU A 638 31.16 15.62 -3.27
C GLU A 638 31.87 15.63 -1.91
N ILE A 639 31.90 14.49 -1.23
CA ILE A 639 32.69 14.28 -0.01
C ILE A 639 34.16 14.52 -0.31
N ASP A 640 34.70 13.96 -1.40
CA ASP A 640 36.09 14.16 -1.80
C ASP A 640 36.45 15.63 -2.02
N LYS A 641 35.51 16.42 -2.53
CA LYS A 641 35.72 17.84 -2.77
C LYS A 641 35.72 18.67 -1.48
N ASN A 642 34.90 18.27 -0.50
CA ASN A 642 34.61 19.07 0.69
C ASN A 642 35.35 18.59 1.95
N TYR A 643 35.89 17.37 1.96
CA TYR A 643 36.57 16.76 3.10
C TYR A 643 38.07 17.08 3.11
N ASP A 644 38.58 17.63 4.21
CA ASP A 644 40.00 18.00 4.34
C ASP A 644 40.87 16.77 4.65
N MET A 645 41.28 16.07 3.58
CA MET A 645 42.15 14.90 3.66
C MET A 645 43.52 15.19 4.29
N GLU A 646 44.03 16.41 4.17
CA GLU A 646 45.31 16.79 4.79
C GLU A 646 45.16 16.95 6.30
N LYS A 647 44.02 17.46 6.77
CA LYS A 647 43.69 17.54 8.20
C LYS A 647 43.47 16.14 8.79
N LEU A 648 42.80 15.24 8.05
CA LEU A 648 42.63 13.83 8.45
C LEU A 648 43.98 13.13 8.65
N LYS A 649 44.84 13.16 7.62
CA LYS A 649 46.18 12.53 7.66
C LYS A 649 47.08 13.05 8.78
N ARG A 650 46.86 14.27 9.27
CA ARG A 650 47.60 14.86 10.40
C ARG A 650 47.03 14.50 11.76
N LYS A 651 45.73 14.25 11.86
CA LYS A 651 45.04 13.98 13.13
C LYS A 651 45.00 12.49 13.47
N VAL A 652 44.86 11.64 12.46
CA VAL A 652 44.66 10.20 12.62
C VAL A 652 46.00 9.44 12.57
N PRO A 653 46.24 8.45 13.45
CA PRO A 653 47.43 7.61 13.41
C PRO A 653 47.57 6.86 12.07
N ARG A 654 48.81 6.58 11.63
CA ARG A 654 49.04 5.72 10.46
C ARG A 654 48.67 4.29 10.81
N PHE A 655 48.07 3.61 9.85
CA PHE A 655 47.69 2.21 9.98
C PHE A 655 48.83 1.27 9.53
N SER A 656 49.66 1.69 8.59
CA SER A 656 50.75 0.85 8.08
C SER A 656 51.99 1.67 7.78
N GLU A 657 53.12 1.02 7.53
CA GLU A 657 54.26 1.67 6.88
C GLU A 657 54.08 1.76 5.36
N ASP A 658 53.17 0.97 4.76
CA ASP A 658 52.85 1.04 3.34
C ASP A 658 51.88 2.20 3.05
N ASP A 659 52.31 3.12 2.18
CA ASP A 659 51.53 4.30 1.80
C ASP A 659 50.22 3.95 1.09
N LYS A 660 50.15 2.83 0.36
CA LYS A 660 48.92 2.40 -0.32
C LYS A 660 47.87 1.88 0.66
N ILE A 661 48.31 1.14 1.68
CA ILE A 661 47.43 0.67 2.76
C ILE A 661 46.90 1.87 3.55
N ASN A 662 47.76 2.86 3.84
CA ASN A 662 47.33 4.09 4.48
C ASN A 662 46.35 4.89 3.61
N GLU A 663 46.52 4.91 2.29
CA GLU A 663 45.57 5.57 1.39
C GLU A 663 44.18 4.91 1.44
N ALA A 664 44.12 3.57 1.43
CA ALA A 664 42.87 2.83 1.64
C ALA A 664 42.26 3.11 3.02
N TYR A 665 43.10 3.15 4.06
CA TYR A 665 42.70 3.45 5.44
C TYR A 665 42.09 4.84 5.61
N TYR A 666 42.75 5.88 5.10
CA TYR A 666 42.21 7.24 5.18
C TYR A 666 40.94 7.41 4.37
N ASN A 667 40.81 6.73 3.22
CA ASN A 667 39.58 6.73 2.44
C ASN A 667 38.43 5.97 3.14
N ALA A 668 38.74 4.89 3.86
CA ALA A 668 37.75 4.20 4.68
C ALA A 668 37.23 5.11 5.80
N ILE A 669 38.11 5.80 6.54
CA ILE A 669 37.70 6.73 7.59
C ILE A 669 36.88 7.89 7.03
N LYS A 670 37.34 8.51 5.93
CA LYS A 670 36.60 9.60 5.27
C LYS A 670 35.17 9.18 4.95
N THR A 671 34.99 7.99 4.38
CA THR A 671 33.68 7.50 3.94
C THR A 671 32.80 7.13 5.14
N LEU A 672 33.37 6.44 6.14
CA LEU A 672 32.67 6.08 7.38
C LEU A 672 32.22 7.33 8.16
N ASP A 673 33.06 8.36 8.25
CA ASP A 673 32.78 9.60 8.97
C ASP A 673 31.72 10.48 8.29
N THR A 674 31.57 10.36 6.97
CA THR A 674 30.68 11.23 6.17
C THR A 674 29.35 10.59 5.80
N THR A 675 29.30 9.26 5.70
CA THR A 675 28.15 8.52 5.16
C THR A 675 27.74 7.34 6.01
N GLY A 676 28.65 6.82 6.84
CA GLY A 676 28.45 5.55 7.53
C GLY A 676 28.65 4.29 6.66
N PHE A 677 29.24 4.43 5.47
CA PHE A 677 29.57 3.31 4.59
C PHE A 677 31.09 3.11 4.47
N LEU A 678 31.49 1.90 4.09
CA LEU A 678 32.82 1.67 3.53
C LEU A 678 32.88 2.15 2.06
N PRO A 679 34.08 2.42 1.51
CA PRO A 679 34.24 2.86 0.11
C PRO A 679 33.70 1.90 -0.95
N ASP A 680 33.45 0.64 -0.60
CA ASP A 680 32.86 -0.39 -1.46
C ASP A 680 31.33 -0.50 -1.32
N GLY A 681 30.71 0.47 -0.64
CA GLY A 681 29.26 0.58 -0.49
C GLY A 681 28.67 -0.33 0.59
N ARG A 682 29.48 -1.11 1.33
CA ARG A 682 28.97 -1.92 2.43
C ARG A 682 28.50 -1.03 3.60
N TYR A 683 27.25 -1.22 3.99
CA TYR A 683 26.67 -0.57 5.17
C TYR A 683 27.26 -1.14 6.45
N CYS A 684 27.59 -0.26 7.38
CA CYS A 684 28.38 -0.61 8.55
C CYS A 684 27.72 -0.25 9.88
N PHE A 685 26.39 -0.04 9.93
CA PHE A 685 25.69 0.32 11.18
C PHE A 685 24.56 -0.64 11.56
N GLY A 686 24.46 -1.03 12.83
CA GLY A 686 23.44 -1.98 13.28
C GLY A 686 22.85 -1.67 14.66
N HIS A 687 21.61 -1.15 14.68
CA HIS A 687 20.49 -1.66 15.48
C HIS A 687 19.19 -0.87 15.21
N GLN A 688 18.10 -1.61 14.92
CA GLN A 688 16.69 -1.22 14.87
C GLN A 688 16.15 -0.38 13.67
N LYS A 689 15.41 -1.10 12.80
CA LYS A 689 14.26 -0.72 11.95
C LYS A 689 14.36 0.55 11.09
N SER A 690 14.46 0.29 9.77
CA SER A 690 13.88 1.03 8.64
C SER A 690 14.16 2.54 8.55
N ASN A 691 14.81 2.92 7.44
CA ASN A 691 14.98 4.28 6.89
C ASN A 691 16.15 5.10 7.43
N VAL A 692 17.41 4.65 7.31
CA VAL A 692 18.55 5.57 7.44
C VAL A 692 19.03 6.00 6.07
N ASP A 693 18.47 7.10 5.58
CA ASP A 693 19.03 7.91 4.50
C ASP A 693 20.36 8.53 4.97
N VAL A 694 21.34 8.73 4.08
CA VAL A 694 22.59 9.47 4.34
C VAL A 694 22.30 10.85 4.96
N GLU A 695 21.22 11.51 4.54
CA GLU A 695 20.81 12.78 5.12
C GLU A 695 20.31 12.61 6.57
N ARG A 696 19.61 11.53 6.87
CA ARG A 696 19.22 11.20 8.25
C ARG A 696 20.42 10.83 9.11
N PHE A 697 21.39 10.09 8.57
CA PHE A 697 22.66 9.82 9.25
C PHE A 697 23.41 11.13 9.56
N ARG A 698 23.46 12.08 8.62
CA ARG A 698 24.04 13.41 8.84
C ARG A 698 23.28 14.20 9.90
N GLU A 699 21.96 14.19 9.87
CA GLU A 699 21.13 14.83 10.90
C GLU A 699 21.37 14.21 12.28
N ASP A 700 21.46 12.88 12.37
CA ASP A 700 21.73 12.17 13.62
C ASP A 700 23.15 12.45 14.11
N MET A 701 24.13 12.56 13.21
CA MET A 701 25.50 12.99 13.49
C MET A 701 25.58 14.46 13.94
N GLU A 702 24.75 15.36 13.41
CA GLU A 702 24.65 16.74 13.89
C GLU A 702 23.99 16.83 15.28
N ARG A 703 23.06 15.91 15.57
CA ARG A 703 22.37 15.79 16.86
C ARG A 703 23.16 14.95 17.89
N ALA A 704 24.17 14.21 17.45
CA ALA A 704 24.99 13.35 18.29
C ALA A 704 25.75 14.17 19.36
N TYR A 705 25.68 13.71 20.61
CA TYR A 705 26.35 14.39 21.73
C TYR A 705 27.84 14.05 21.84
N CYS A 706 28.35 13.06 21.09
CA CYS A 706 29.73 12.61 21.14
C CYS A 706 30.33 12.55 19.72
N PRO A 707 31.58 13.04 19.52
CA PRO A 707 32.24 12.93 18.23
C PRO A 707 32.61 11.48 17.92
N ASN A 708 32.56 11.10 16.63
CA ASN A 708 33.12 9.85 16.14
C ASN A 708 34.58 9.70 16.57
N LYS A 709 34.99 8.47 16.89
CA LYS A 709 36.37 8.15 17.22
C LYS A 709 36.92 7.09 16.27
N VAL A 710 38.19 7.23 15.95
CA VAL A 710 38.98 6.24 15.24
C VAL A 710 40.08 5.80 16.17
N ALA A 711 40.33 4.50 16.21
CA ALA A 711 41.49 3.96 16.87
C ALA A 711 42.16 2.88 16.04
N VAL A 712 43.42 2.63 16.34
CA VAL A 712 44.20 1.54 15.75
C VAL A 712 44.78 0.68 16.85
N ALA A 713 44.88 -0.61 16.57
CA ALA A 713 45.39 -1.60 17.51
C ALA A 713 46.40 -2.54 16.86
N ASP A 714 47.54 -2.68 17.55
CA ASP A 714 48.53 -3.74 17.40
C ASP A 714 48.11 -4.87 18.36
N VAL A 715 47.54 -5.93 17.80
CA VAL A 715 46.84 -6.99 18.53
C VAL A 715 47.82 -7.97 19.16
N ASP A 716 48.92 -8.24 18.46
CA ASP A 716 49.91 -9.26 18.81
C ASP A 716 51.19 -8.68 19.45
N GLY A 717 51.34 -7.35 19.40
CA GLY A 717 52.47 -6.60 19.94
C GLY A 717 53.71 -6.65 19.05
N ASP A 718 53.57 -7.01 17.77
CA ASP A 718 54.69 -7.13 16.83
C ASP A 718 55.13 -5.77 16.24
N GLY A 719 54.37 -4.72 16.50
CA GLY A 719 54.59 -3.36 16.02
C GLY A 719 53.87 -3.02 14.72
N THR A 720 53.16 -3.98 14.14
CA THR A 720 52.20 -3.80 13.04
C THR A 720 50.83 -3.48 13.64
N VAL A 721 49.98 -2.80 12.87
CA VAL A 721 48.61 -2.55 13.28
C VAL A 721 47.72 -3.44 12.42
N GLU A 722 46.87 -4.21 13.08
CA GLU A 722 45.98 -5.18 12.42
C GLU A 722 44.55 -4.64 12.35
N LEU A 723 44.15 -3.81 13.32
CA LEU A 723 42.75 -3.39 13.47
C LEU A 723 42.57 -1.88 13.37
N LEU A 724 41.52 -1.50 12.64
CA LEU A 724 40.90 -0.20 12.64
C LEU A 724 39.62 -0.30 13.48
N ILE A 725 39.51 0.51 14.53
CA ILE A 725 38.34 0.59 15.39
C ILE A 725 37.63 1.91 15.09
N PHE A 726 36.36 1.85 14.71
CA PHE A 726 35.52 3.01 14.47
C PHE A 726 34.37 3.04 15.48
N THR A 727 34.23 4.15 16.18
CA THR A 727 33.26 4.30 17.25
C THR A 727 32.28 5.42 16.93
N VAL A 728 30.99 5.13 17.01
CA VAL A 728 29.91 6.11 16.80
C VAL A 728 29.03 6.19 18.03
N GLY A 729 28.73 7.41 18.46
CA GLY A 729 27.86 7.67 19.61
C GLY A 729 26.51 8.21 19.17
N PHE A 730 25.44 7.43 19.39
CA PHE A 730 24.06 7.86 19.16
C PHE A 730 23.43 8.40 20.47
N TYR A 731 22.29 9.09 20.34
CA TYR A 731 21.56 9.76 21.43
C TYR A 731 21.33 8.80 22.63
N MET A 732 21.53 9.28 23.87
CA MET A 732 21.33 8.54 25.14
C MET A 732 22.29 7.37 25.45
N ALA A 733 23.60 7.56 25.23
CA ALA A 733 24.71 6.69 25.72
C ALA A 733 25.00 5.40 24.94
N ASP A 734 24.41 5.25 23.74
CA ASP A 734 24.64 4.10 22.88
C ASP A 734 25.91 4.32 22.04
N ILE A 735 27.03 3.76 22.50
CA ILE A 735 28.26 3.67 21.73
C ILE A 735 28.26 2.34 20.98
N THR A 736 28.34 2.39 19.66
CA THR A 736 28.61 1.20 18.86
C THR A 736 30.06 1.24 18.37
N GLU A 737 30.78 0.15 18.64
CA GLU A 737 32.14 -0.06 18.15
C GLU A 737 32.13 -1.04 16.98
N TYR A 738 32.73 -0.61 15.89
CA TYR A 738 32.94 -1.40 14.68
C TYR A 738 34.44 -1.63 14.52
N VAL A 739 34.84 -2.88 14.38
CA VAL A 739 36.25 -3.23 14.23
C VAL A 739 36.48 -3.87 12.89
N TYR A 740 37.45 -3.31 12.18
CA TYR A 740 37.79 -3.64 10.82
C TYR A 740 39.22 -4.13 10.73
N ARG A 741 39.47 -5.02 9.79
CA ARG A 741 40.81 -5.47 9.42
C ARG A 741 41.07 -5.19 7.95
N TYR A 742 42.32 -4.91 7.61
CA TYR A 742 42.72 -4.74 6.22
C TYR A 742 42.88 -6.10 5.53
N SER A 743 42.18 -6.30 4.42
CA SER A 743 42.29 -7.45 3.53
C SER A 743 43.22 -7.10 2.37
N GLU A 744 44.38 -7.76 2.32
CA GLU A 744 45.32 -7.62 1.19
C GLU A 744 44.73 -8.14 -0.12
N GLU A 745 43.91 -9.19 -0.06
CA GLU A 745 43.25 -9.80 -1.22
C GLU A 745 42.26 -8.83 -1.88
N LYS A 746 41.46 -8.15 -1.06
CA LYS A 746 40.46 -7.19 -1.53
C LYS A 746 40.97 -5.75 -1.60
N ASN A 747 42.21 -5.52 -1.16
CA ASN A 747 42.83 -4.20 -1.07
C ASN A 747 41.91 -3.18 -0.35
N GLY A 748 41.33 -3.58 0.80
CA GLY A 748 40.30 -2.81 1.49
C GLY A 748 40.03 -3.29 2.92
N PHE A 749 39.28 -2.51 3.70
CA PHE A 749 38.92 -2.85 5.07
C PHE A 749 37.66 -3.71 5.11
N GLU A 750 37.64 -4.71 5.98
CA GLU A 750 36.52 -5.62 6.18
C GLU A 750 36.09 -5.59 7.63
N LEU A 751 34.77 -5.57 7.87
CA LEU A 751 34.21 -5.63 9.21
C LEU A 751 34.50 -7.01 9.81
N GLU A 752 35.16 -7.03 10.96
CA GLU A 752 35.46 -8.25 11.71
C GLU A 752 34.42 -8.46 12.83
N PHE A 753 33.99 -7.38 13.49
CA PHE A 753 32.89 -7.42 14.46
C PHE A 753 32.25 -6.05 14.68
N ALA A 754 30.97 -6.06 15.09
CA ALA A 754 30.22 -4.88 15.49
C ALA A 754 29.50 -5.16 16.82
N TYR A 755 29.80 -4.37 17.84
CA TYR A 755 29.15 -4.49 19.14
C TYR A 755 28.57 -3.16 19.55
N ALA A 756 27.25 -3.13 19.58
CA ALA A 756 26.52 -2.12 20.28
C ALA A 756 26.87 -2.35 21.77
N GLY A 757 27.47 -1.40 22.49
CA GLY A 757 27.87 -1.54 23.91
C GLY A 757 29.37 -1.37 24.18
N GLY A 758 30.20 -1.54 23.14
CA GLY A 758 31.65 -1.37 23.19
C GLY A 758 32.42 -2.64 23.58
N CYS A 759 33.73 -2.59 23.38
CA CYS A 759 34.65 -3.69 23.62
C CYS A 759 35.76 -3.27 24.60
N ASP A 760 36.15 -4.17 25.51
CA ASP A 760 37.38 -4.04 26.29
C ASP A 760 38.50 -4.83 25.60
N TYR A 761 39.65 -4.21 25.39
CA TYR A 761 40.78 -4.82 24.70
C TYR A 761 41.94 -5.06 25.68
N TYR A 762 42.48 -6.27 25.67
CA TYR A 762 43.55 -6.71 26.56
C TYR A 762 44.76 -7.19 25.75
N GLU A 763 45.95 -7.14 26.36
CA GLU A 763 47.18 -7.62 25.74
C GLU A 763 47.06 -9.08 25.23
N HIS A 764 47.87 -9.44 24.24
CA HIS A 764 47.85 -10.75 23.58
C HIS A 764 46.55 -11.06 22.83
N GLY A 765 45.90 -10.04 22.24
CA GLY A 765 44.76 -10.20 21.36
C GLY A 765 43.52 -10.78 22.02
N VAL A 766 43.24 -10.39 23.27
CA VAL A 766 42.00 -10.77 23.96
C VAL A 766 41.01 -9.61 23.92
N ILE A 767 39.78 -9.87 23.46
CA ILE A 767 38.71 -8.88 23.40
C ILE A 767 37.52 -9.38 24.20
N LYS A 768 37.00 -8.54 25.08
CA LYS A 768 35.72 -8.76 25.76
C LYS A 768 34.66 -7.87 25.13
N ALA A 769 33.67 -8.48 24.50
CA ALA A 769 32.58 -7.79 23.82
C ALA A 769 31.28 -7.93 24.63
N SER A 770 30.59 -6.82 24.89
CA SER A 770 29.32 -6.81 25.63
C SER A 770 28.23 -6.15 24.77
N PRO A 771 27.05 -6.76 24.58
CA PRO A 771 25.96 -6.18 23.79
C PRO A 771 25.28 -4.99 24.50
N LEU A 772 24.63 -4.13 23.70
CA LEU A 772 23.96 -2.90 24.14
C LEU A 772 22.61 -3.25 24.72
N HIS A 773 22.18 -2.38 25.61
CA HIS A 773 20.86 -2.29 26.17
C HIS A 773 19.77 -2.52 25.10
N SER A 774 19.01 -3.61 25.21
CA SER A 774 17.61 -3.47 24.82
C SER A 774 16.99 -2.58 25.90
N MET A 775 16.23 -1.55 25.52
CA MET A 775 15.39 -0.78 26.45
C MET A 775 14.29 -1.65 27.13
N TYR A 776 14.41 -2.99 27.06
CA TYR A 776 13.50 -3.99 27.55
C TYR A 776 14.26 -5.23 28.06
N SER A 777 15.06 -5.10 29.12
CA SER A 777 15.41 -6.30 29.91
C SER A 777 15.78 -5.95 31.35
N ASP A 778 14.78 -6.02 32.21
CA ASP A 778 14.66 -6.57 33.57
C ASP A 778 15.84 -7.31 34.27
N TYR A 779 17.11 -7.02 33.99
CA TYR A 779 18.24 -7.47 34.80
C TYR A 779 18.48 -6.49 35.97
N GLN A 780 17.88 -6.78 37.13
CA GLN A 780 17.92 -5.87 38.30
C GLN A 780 19.30 -5.77 39.00
N ASP A 781 20.30 -6.57 38.60
CA ASP A 781 21.56 -6.72 39.36
C ASP A 781 22.85 -6.24 38.67
N GLY A 782 22.75 -5.55 37.52
CA GLY A 782 23.89 -4.85 36.91
C GLY A 782 25.00 -5.74 36.33
N PHE A 783 24.71 -7.02 36.07
CA PHE A 783 25.56 -7.90 35.28
C PHE A 783 25.12 -7.87 33.81
N TRP A 784 26.09 -7.85 32.90
CA TRP A 784 25.87 -7.85 31.46
C TRP A 784 26.51 -9.11 30.87
N PRO A 785 25.78 -9.91 30.07
CA PRO A 785 26.39 -11.02 29.35
C PRO A 785 27.48 -10.50 28.43
N TYR A 786 28.51 -11.30 28.21
CA TYR A 786 29.63 -10.93 27.35
C TYR A 786 30.29 -12.15 26.74
N SER A 787 30.89 -11.96 25.57
CA SER A 787 31.75 -12.96 24.93
C SER A 787 33.20 -12.52 24.96
N VAL A 788 34.10 -13.48 25.06
CA VAL A 788 35.55 -13.27 25.02
C VAL A 788 36.11 -13.91 23.77
N TYR A 789 36.77 -13.08 22.97
CA TYR A 789 37.44 -13.46 21.75
C TYR A 789 38.95 -13.45 21.95
N GLN A 790 39.62 -14.37 21.28
CA GLN A 790 41.07 -14.47 21.26
C GLN A 790 41.54 -14.50 19.81
N TYR A 791 42.47 -13.62 19.47
CA TYR A 791 43.11 -13.60 18.16
C TYR A 791 43.93 -14.89 17.96
N ASP A 792 43.69 -15.56 16.83
CA ASP A 792 44.46 -16.73 16.37
C ASP A 792 45.44 -16.29 15.28
N GLU A 793 46.72 -16.18 15.64
CA GLU A 793 47.81 -15.82 14.73
C GLU A 793 47.88 -16.64 13.44
N ASN A 794 47.52 -17.92 13.50
CA ASN A 794 47.66 -18.81 12.35
C ASN A 794 46.56 -18.55 11.33
N LYS A 795 45.37 -18.20 11.83
CA LYS A 795 44.19 -17.93 11.02
C LYS A 795 44.01 -16.44 10.71
N LYS A 796 44.69 -15.58 11.46
CA LYS A 796 44.56 -14.13 11.44
C LYS A 796 43.11 -13.66 11.64
N GLU A 797 42.43 -14.28 12.61
CA GLU A 797 41.02 -14.01 12.94
C GLU A 797 40.79 -14.10 14.45
N PHE A 798 39.74 -13.44 14.94
CA PHE A 798 39.26 -13.62 16.32
C PHE A 798 38.37 -14.86 16.45
N VAL A 799 38.70 -15.73 17.39
CA VAL A 799 37.91 -16.92 17.71
C VAL A 799 37.25 -16.73 19.07
N GLU A 800 35.94 -16.95 19.15
CA GLU A 800 35.22 -16.96 20.42
C GLU A 800 35.77 -18.08 21.31
N LYS A 801 36.23 -17.72 22.52
CA LYS A 801 36.74 -18.68 23.50
C LYS A 801 35.71 -19.04 24.54
N VAL A 802 34.90 -18.06 24.93
CA VAL A 802 33.91 -18.25 25.95
C VAL A 802 32.80 -17.21 25.84
N SER A 803 31.57 -17.66 26.02
CA SER A 803 30.42 -16.79 26.29
C SER A 803 30.04 -16.90 27.77
N VAL A 804 29.71 -15.77 28.38
CA VAL A 804 29.34 -15.71 29.80
C VAL A 804 27.98 -15.05 29.94
N ASP A 805 27.07 -15.74 30.64
CA ASP A 805 25.74 -15.26 30.99
C ASP A 805 25.48 -15.41 32.51
N GLN A 806 24.42 -14.78 33.01
CA GLN A 806 23.97 -14.89 34.40
C GLN A 806 22.49 -15.21 34.48
N ILE A 807 22.16 -16.27 35.21
CA ILE A 807 20.80 -16.58 35.63
C ILE A 807 20.61 -16.09 37.06
N THR A 808 19.45 -15.47 37.32
CA THR A 808 19.03 -15.02 38.66
C THR A 808 17.73 -15.69 39.07
N ASN A 809 17.50 -15.88 40.38
CA ASN A 809 16.32 -16.58 40.90
C ASN A 809 15.02 -15.74 40.92
N VAL A 810 14.98 -14.60 40.21
CA VAL A 810 13.83 -13.69 40.12
C VAL A 810 12.87 -14.09 38.97
N PRO A 811 11.57 -13.75 39.05
CA PRO A 811 10.50 -14.33 38.22
C PRO A 811 10.58 -14.10 36.70
N ILE A 812 11.53 -13.31 36.21
CA ILE A 812 11.56 -12.82 34.83
C ILE A 812 12.42 -13.71 33.92
N ASN A 813 13.39 -14.45 34.48
CA ASN A 813 14.11 -15.53 33.79
C ASN A 813 13.62 -16.88 34.34
N SER A 814 12.44 -17.32 33.92
CA SER A 814 11.75 -18.49 34.48
C SER A 814 12.03 -19.81 33.76
N ASP A 815 13.27 -20.03 33.31
CA ASP A 815 13.75 -21.40 33.11
C ASP A 815 14.38 -21.88 34.42
N VAL A 816 14.26 -23.19 34.69
CA VAL A 816 14.59 -23.84 35.98
C VAL A 816 15.89 -23.29 36.60
N PHE A 817 15.79 -22.44 37.63
CA PHE A 817 16.96 -21.91 38.34
C PHE A 817 17.69 -23.07 39.03
N PRO A 818 18.97 -23.29 38.75
CA PRO A 818 19.64 -24.50 39.20
C PRO A 818 20.21 -24.31 40.61
N GLU A 819 19.33 -24.45 41.61
CA GLU A 819 19.62 -24.24 43.05
C GLU A 819 20.85 -25.00 43.56
N GLU A 820 21.23 -26.10 42.91
CA GLU A 820 22.40 -26.92 43.24
C GLU A 820 23.76 -26.23 42.98
N TYR A 821 23.79 -25.20 42.13
CA TYR A 821 25.02 -24.43 41.83
C TYR A 821 25.10 -23.09 42.58
N ASP A 822 24.02 -22.62 43.19
CA ASP A 822 23.99 -21.42 44.05
C ASP A 822 24.45 -21.80 45.48
N LYS A 823 25.77 -21.91 45.68
CA LYS A 823 26.34 -22.44 46.93
C LYS A 823 26.28 -21.44 48.09
N ASP A 824 26.25 -20.14 47.81
CA ASP A 824 26.21 -19.07 48.81
C ASP A 824 24.79 -18.51 49.04
N GLY A 825 23.82 -18.92 48.22
CA GLY A 825 22.40 -18.62 48.38
C GLY A 825 22.06 -17.18 48.01
N ASP A 826 22.88 -16.56 47.15
CA ASP A 826 22.72 -15.17 46.71
C ASP A 826 21.72 -15.03 45.56
N GLY A 827 21.25 -16.16 45.02
CA GLY A 827 20.29 -16.21 43.92
C GLY A 827 20.91 -15.99 42.54
N LYS A 828 22.22 -16.15 42.38
CA LYS A 828 22.95 -15.92 41.12
C LYS A 828 23.78 -17.13 40.71
N VAL A 829 23.69 -17.51 39.45
CA VAL A 829 24.54 -18.54 38.84
C VAL A 829 25.06 -18.02 37.51
N TYR A 830 26.36 -18.15 37.29
CA TYR A 830 27.02 -17.75 36.05
C TYR A 830 27.18 -18.96 35.14
N ILE A 831 26.75 -18.81 33.89
CA ILE A 831 26.95 -19.79 32.83
C ILE A 831 28.19 -19.40 32.05
N VAL A 832 29.15 -20.31 31.98
CA VAL A 832 30.39 -20.15 31.21
C VAL A 832 30.39 -21.21 30.12
N ASP A 833 30.10 -20.80 28.90
CA ASP A 833 30.06 -21.66 27.72
C ASP A 833 31.36 -21.58 26.94
N GLN A 834 32.04 -22.72 26.74
CA GLN A 834 33.29 -22.83 25.98
C GLN A 834 33.11 -23.72 24.72
N GLY A 835 31.94 -23.68 24.10
CA GLY A 835 31.61 -24.41 22.87
C GLY A 835 31.28 -25.89 23.12
N GLU A 836 32.27 -26.70 23.51
CA GLU A 836 32.08 -28.14 23.77
C GLU A 836 31.72 -28.46 25.23
N SER A 837 31.77 -27.47 26.13
CA SER A 837 31.46 -27.67 27.54
C SER A 837 30.87 -26.41 28.18
N VAL A 838 29.82 -26.59 28.99
CA VAL A 838 29.18 -25.54 29.78
C VAL A 838 29.48 -25.76 31.26
N LYS A 839 29.87 -24.70 31.97
CA LYS A 839 30.09 -24.70 33.42
C LYS A 839 29.14 -23.73 34.11
N TYR A 840 28.59 -24.16 35.23
CA TYR A 840 27.80 -23.32 36.14
C TYR A 840 28.65 -22.98 37.36
N LEU A 841 28.83 -21.69 37.63
CA LEU A 841 29.70 -21.19 38.71
C LEU A 841 28.87 -20.33 39.68
N ASP A 842 29.12 -20.49 40.99
CA ASP A 842 28.65 -19.54 42.01
C ASP A 842 29.43 -18.22 41.94
N GLU A 843 29.03 -17.17 42.68
CA GLU A 843 29.67 -15.85 42.60
C GLU A 843 31.17 -15.90 42.92
N GLN A 844 31.57 -16.66 43.95
CA GLN A 844 32.97 -16.75 44.34
C GLN A 844 33.80 -17.51 43.29
N GLU A 845 33.30 -18.63 42.77
CA GLU A 845 33.92 -19.42 41.72
C GLU A 845 34.03 -18.64 40.41
N TYR A 846 33.00 -17.88 40.06
CA TYR A 846 33.03 -16.99 38.91
C TYR A 846 34.09 -15.89 39.08
N LEU A 847 34.18 -15.24 40.25
CA LEU A 847 35.19 -14.22 40.50
C LEU A 847 36.62 -14.78 40.48
N GLU A 848 36.82 -16.03 40.91
CA GLU A 848 38.11 -16.73 40.81
C GLU A 848 38.43 -17.14 39.38
N TRP A 849 37.44 -17.62 38.62
CA TRP A 849 37.58 -17.95 37.20
C TRP A 849 37.87 -16.71 36.35
N LYS A 850 37.13 -15.62 36.57
CA LYS A 850 37.28 -14.33 35.87
C LYS A 850 38.71 -13.79 36.02
N LYS A 851 39.31 -13.92 37.20
CA LYS A 851 40.71 -13.54 37.45
C LYS A 851 41.71 -14.37 36.65
N GLN A 852 41.37 -15.59 36.24
CA GLN A 852 42.25 -16.44 35.42
C GLN A 852 42.20 -16.06 33.93
N ILE A 853 41.11 -15.41 33.48
CA ILE A 853 40.97 -14.94 32.09
C ILE A 853 41.48 -13.50 31.94
N PHE A 854 41.04 -12.58 32.79
CA PHE A 854 41.35 -11.14 32.67
C PHE A 854 42.51 -10.69 33.57
N TRP A 855 43.57 -11.50 33.70
CA TRP A 855 44.78 -11.08 34.45
C TRP A 855 45.74 -10.22 33.62
N MET A 856 45.43 -10.02 32.34
CA MET A 856 46.23 -9.27 31.39
C MET A 856 45.97 -7.77 31.52
N PRO A 857 46.98 -6.90 31.33
CA PRO A 857 46.77 -5.47 31.22
C PRO A 857 45.86 -5.09 30.05
N GLU A 858 45.19 -3.94 30.15
CA GLU A 858 44.50 -3.34 29.01
C GLU A 858 45.50 -3.01 27.90
N MET A 859 45.11 -3.32 26.66
CA MET A 859 45.91 -3.04 25.47
C MET A 859 45.98 -1.53 25.25
N LYS A 860 47.18 -1.04 24.89
CA LYS A 860 47.35 0.37 24.58
C LYS A 860 46.83 0.66 23.17
N ILE A 861 45.67 1.30 23.10
CA ILE A 861 45.04 1.72 21.84
C ILE A 861 45.37 3.19 21.55
N GLU A 862 45.80 3.48 20.32
CA GLU A 862 45.97 4.86 19.85
C GLU A 862 44.67 5.34 19.19
N SER A 863 43.99 6.31 19.82
CA SER A 863 42.70 6.84 19.36
C SER A 863 42.71 8.34 19.08
N CYS A 864 41.79 8.78 18.22
CA CYS A 864 41.58 10.17 17.81
C CYS A 864 40.08 10.48 17.65
N GLU A 865 39.67 11.71 17.96
CA GLU A 865 38.30 12.20 17.72
C GLU A 865 38.20 12.94 16.37
N LEU A 866 37.18 12.63 15.57
CA LEU A 866 36.99 13.15 14.21
C LEU A 866 36.14 14.43 14.12
N GLY A 867 35.36 14.76 15.15
CA GLY A 867 34.23 15.73 15.12
C GLY A 867 34.50 17.20 14.72
N GLU A 868 35.71 17.53 14.26
CA GLU A 868 36.07 18.82 13.68
C GLU A 868 36.47 18.75 12.20
N ILE A 869 36.52 17.58 11.56
CA ILE A 869 37.08 17.48 10.19
C ILE A 869 36.06 17.94 9.13
N LEU A 870 34.76 17.78 9.41
CA LEU A 870 33.63 18.28 8.59
C LEU A 870 33.17 19.71 8.93
N LYS A 871 33.55 20.25 10.09
CA LYS A 871 33.29 21.64 10.51
C LYS A 871 34.43 22.58 10.09
#